data_AF-A0A7C5I4T2-F1
#
_entry.id   AF-A0A7C5I4T2-F1
#
_cell.length_a   1.000
_cell.length_b   1.000
_cell.length_c   1.000
_cell.angle_alpha   90.00
_cell.angle_beta   90.00
_cell.angle_gamma   90.00
#
_symmetry.space_group_name_H-M   'P 1'
#
loop_
_entity.id
_entity.type
_entity.pdbx_description
1 polymer ?
#
loop_
_entity_poly.entity_id
_entity_poly.type
_entity_poly.pdbx_seq_one_letter_code
_entity_poly.pdbx_strand_id
1 'polypeptide(L)'
;ALWSHVNDLRSDIPGLQNLTLYTVFAFGHGSQLLQDAAKNGGFEDRNGNNIPDLQREWDRDQDGKIDTYFEAEEGYALERAIMEAIADILRRVGSASAVSVVSSTAKGEGTIYQAFFQPKRQIQDFELSWLGQLVSYWIDQYGNIREDTDNDHTLDYTDYIIRFKTVGNKTKVERWEDIDNDGVPDNMIDEVGIWDVNSVWNAGNYLHSESPYDRNIYAIVKEAEGFSLEEFTTGNRDKFTDYFDGADAFVDSLINYIRGVDYLSAPDWRVRTFESNTWKLADIIYSTPVHVGRPMERFDKLYDDQTYAEFYRTYKDRRGVVYVGANDGMLHAFNAGVFNPNTGELNGNGHTLGEELWAVIPENLLAHLKWLKDPNYCHVYYVDLKPKVTDARVFEEGGDHVNGWGTVLIGGMRLGGTPIEINGETYRSSYFALDITNPLNPGVMWEFNDEDLGYTYSYPAVLKVTDETGSEKWFIVFGSGPTTFDGTSGQNAYVYILDLASGELLRKFELPENNAFCGSPVSVDVKLDYSVDVIYIPLTYKQGNNVLGTMYRINTLNEIDPDNWQISKVITLDRPLTAPAGISMDEQGHLWVFFGSGKYISDADEQDFSTNYFVGIKDEYWEDGDPSGGPSYSLNDLFDATNVTVMVDTSTGEATVTNVVGLRDTTFDVFEEYVQENYHGWYVRLSSSERVLDHPLILGGAVLFTSFIPTDDPCGFGGLGYLYGVFYKTGTAYSKPILGVESGVATTKLNIGQGLPSSPSAHVGTGEGATALVQTSTGEIVQVSMPLPYRVKSGARIWRAVTF
;
A
#
# COMPACT_ATOMS: atom_id res chain seq x y z
N ALA A 1 -23.37 -14.63 31.38
CA ALA A 1 -21.91 -14.73 31.43
C ALA A 1 -21.50 -16.11 30.93
N LEU A 2 -21.30 -17.13 31.78
CA LEU A 2 -20.77 -18.44 31.33
C LEU A 2 -21.60 -19.08 30.21
N TRP A 3 -22.91 -19.26 30.43
CA TRP A 3 -23.77 -19.92 29.46
C TRP A 3 -23.80 -19.20 28.10
N SER A 4 -23.87 -17.87 28.10
CA SER A 4 -23.86 -17.07 26.87
C SER A 4 -22.51 -17.05 26.16
N HIS A 5 -21.42 -17.33 26.88
CA HIS A 5 -20.06 -17.34 26.33
C HIS A 5 -19.69 -18.70 25.71
N VAL A 6 -20.22 -19.81 26.23
CA VAL A 6 -19.83 -21.16 25.78
C VAL A 6 -20.89 -21.87 24.93
N ASN A 7 -22.06 -21.28 24.73
CA ASN A 7 -23.14 -21.86 23.92
C ASN A 7 -23.46 -21.00 22.70
N ASP A 8 -23.82 -21.66 21.60
CA ASP A 8 -24.33 -21.01 20.41
C ASP A 8 -25.73 -20.45 20.67
N LEU A 9 -25.86 -19.13 20.52
CA LEU A 9 -27.12 -18.40 20.70
C LEU A 9 -27.94 -18.33 19.41
N ARG A 10 -27.33 -18.59 18.25
CA ARG A 10 -27.95 -18.44 16.92
C ARG A 10 -27.48 -19.55 15.98
N SER A 11 -28.05 -20.74 16.19
CA SER A 11 -27.78 -21.93 15.35
C SER A 11 -28.25 -21.80 13.90
N ASP A 12 -28.95 -20.72 13.55
CA ASP A 12 -29.38 -20.39 12.20
C ASP A 12 -28.28 -19.68 11.38
N ILE A 13 -27.16 -19.31 12.02
CA ILE A 13 -25.99 -18.68 11.38
C ILE A 13 -24.80 -19.65 11.53
N PRO A 14 -23.98 -19.88 10.49
CA PRO A 14 -22.80 -20.74 10.59
C PRO A 14 -21.78 -20.23 11.63
N GLY A 15 -21.24 -21.14 12.44
CA GLY A 15 -20.23 -20.84 13.48
C GLY A 15 -20.84 -20.54 14.85
N LEU A 16 -20.02 -20.62 15.91
CA LEU A 16 -20.46 -20.40 17.30
C LEU A 16 -20.80 -18.92 17.53
N GLN A 17 -22.09 -18.59 17.68
CA GLN A 17 -22.53 -17.22 17.99
C GLN A 17 -22.69 -17.06 19.51
N ASN A 18 -21.62 -16.68 20.20
CA ASN A 18 -21.60 -16.47 21.65
C ASN A 18 -21.48 -14.98 22.01
N LEU A 19 -21.54 -14.65 23.30
CA LEU A 19 -21.34 -13.31 23.83
C LEU A 19 -20.14 -13.26 24.77
N THR A 20 -19.21 -12.34 24.47
CA THR A 20 -18.12 -11.98 25.38
C THR A 20 -18.54 -10.76 26.20
N LEU A 21 -18.52 -10.88 27.53
CA LEU A 21 -18.95 -9.85 28.46
C LEU A 21 -17.75 -9.10 29.03
N TYR A 22 -17.77 -7.79 28.82
CA TYR A 22 -16.91 -6.83 29.49
C TYR A 22 -17.72 -6.11 30.56
N THR A 23 -17.13 -5.90 31.73
CA THR A 23 -17.80 -5.17 32.81
C THR A 23 -16.96 -3.99 33.24
N VAL A 24 -17.57 -2.80 33.24
CA VAL A 24 -16.96 -1.58 33.76
C VAL A 24 -17.71 -1.18 35.02
N PHE A 25 -17.04 -1.19 36.18
CA PHE A 25 -17.64 -0.72 37.42
C PHE A 25 -17.51 0.80 37.53
N ALA A 26 -18.56 1.51 37.11
CA ALA A 26 -18.61 2.96 37.17
C ALA A 26 -18.88 3.46 38.60
N PHE A 27 -18.08 4.45 39.02
CA PHE A 27 -18.17 5.17 40.29
C PHE A 27 -18.09 4.25 41.53
N GLY A 28 -17.25 3.22 41.47
CA GLY A 28 -17.00 2.28 42.57
C GLY A 28 -15.79 1.37 42.34
N HIS A 29 -15.43 0.58 43.35
CA HIS A 29 -14.27 -0.33 43.36
C HIS A 29 -14.61 -1.68 44.02
N GLY A 30 -14.02 -2.77 43.54
CA GLY A 30 -13.98 -4.09 44.19
C GLY A 30 -15.27 -4.90 44.13
N SER A 31 -16.04 -4.80 43.04
CA SER A 31 -17.31 -5.55 42.93
C SER A 31 -17.07 -7.02 42.55
N GLN A 32 -17.18 -7.91 43.54
CA GLN A 32 -17.05 -9.36 43.32
C GLN A 32 -18.03 -9.90 42.28
N LEU A 33 -19.28 -9.39 42.26
CA LEU A 33 -20.29 -9.86 41.31
C LEU A 33 -19.96 -9.50 39.85
N LEU A 34 -19.37 -8.31 39.63
CA LEU A 34 -18.96 -7.88 38.30
C LEU A 34 -17.68 -8.60 37.86
N GLN A 35 -16.74 -8.80 38.78
CA GLN A 35 -15.55 -9.63 38.56
C GLN A 35 -15.95 -11.06 38.17
N ASP A 36 -16.83 -11.71 38.93
CA ASP A 36 -17.31 -13.06 38.61
C ASP A 36 -18.03 -13.09 37.25
N ALA A 37 -18.77 -12.04 36.89
CA ALA A 37 -19.45 -11.94 35.60
C ALA A 37 -18.47 -11.76 34.43
N ALA A 38 -17.45 -10.91 34.56
CA ALA A 38 -16.38 -10.72 33.60
C ALA A 38 -15.57 -12.01 33.41
N LYS A 39 -15.14 -12.63 34.52
CA LYS A 39 -14.40 -13.89 34.52
C LYS A 39 -15.17 -15.00 33.80
N ASN A 40 -16.46 -15.17 34.10
CA ASN A 40 -17.28 -16.19 33.45
C ASN A 40 -17.73 -15.78 32.04
N GLY A 41 -17.61 -14.50 31.68
CA GLY A 41 -18.21 -13.95 30.48
C GLY A 41 -17.21 -13.59 29.39
N GLY A 42 -15.91 -13.55 29.68
CA GLY A 42 -14.88 -13.26 28.69
C GLY A 42 -13.54 -13.91 28.97
N PHE A 43 -13.56 -15.10 29.58
CA PHE A 43 -12.39 -15.96 29.66
C PHE A 43 -12.12 -16.63 28.31
N GLU A 44 -10.87 -16.96 28.05
CA GLU A 44 -10.49 -17.78 26.91
C GLU A 44 -10.27 -19.21 27.38
N ASP A 45 -11.14 -20.14 26.97
CA ASP A 45 -11.03 -21.56 27.33
C ASP A 45 -9.78 -22.18 26.69
N ARG A 46 -8.75 -22.44 27.51
CA ARG A 46 -7.44 -22.90 27.02
C ARG A 46 -7.32 -24.42 27.03
N ASN A 47 -8.11 -25.11 27.85
CA ASN A 47 -8.02 -26.55 28.04
C ASN A 47 -9.23 -27.30 27.45
N GLY A 48 -10.19 -26.58 26.85
CA GLY A 48 -11.35 -27.12 26.15
C GLY A 48 -12.46 -27.62 27.08
N ASN A 49 -12.45 -27.22 28.35
CA ASN A 49 -13.41 -27.69 29.37
C ASN A 49 -14.63 -26.75 29.53
N ASN A 50 -14.64 -25.62 28.82
CA ASN A 50 -15.66 -24.57 28.84
C ASN A 50 -15.93 -23.97 30.23
N ILE A 51 -14.93 -23.92 31.12
CA ILE A 51 -15.01 -23.28 32.44
C ILE A 51 -13.74 -22.45 32.72
N PRO A 52 -13.83 -21.27 33.38
CA PRO A 52 -12.67 -20.43 33.71
C PRO A 52 -11.93 -20.93 34.97
N ASP A 53 -11.39 -22.15 34.92
CA ASP A 53 -10.79 -22.83 36.07
C ASP A 53 -9.28 -22.55 36.21
N LEU A 54 -8.61 -22.15 35.13
CA LEU A 54 -7.21 -21.73 35.17
C LEU A 54 -7.11 -20.21 35.31
N GLN A 55 -6.18 -19.73 36.14
CA GLN A 55 -5.96 -18.27 36.33
C GLN A 55 -5.69 -17.57 34.98
N ARG A 56 -4.90 -18.22 34.12
CA ARG A 56 -4.53 -17.73 32.79
C ARG A 56 -5.67 -17.62 31.78
N GLU A 57 -6.85 -18.16 32.08
CA GLU A 57 -8.01 -18.07 31.19
C GLU A 57 -8.72 -16.73 31.35
N TRP A 58 -8.56 -16.06 32.49
CA TRP A 58 -9.26 -14.79 32.80
C TRP A 58 -8.32 -13.66 33.25
N ASP A 59 -7.06 -13.96 33.56
CA ASP A 59 -5.99 -13.03 33.99
C ASP A 59 -4.74 -13.35 33.14
N ARG A 60 -4.66 -12.75 31.94
CA ARG A 60 -3.63 -13.09 30.93
C ARG A 60 -2.28 -12.48 31.28
N ASP A 61 -2.25 -11.27 31.82
CA ASP A 61 -1.03 -10.55 32.17
C ASP A 61 -0.50 -10.90 33.58
N GLN A 62 -1.23 -11.73 34.34
CA GLN A 62 -0.90 -12.19 35.68
C GLN A 62 -0.78 -11.03 36.68
N ASP A 63 -1.48 -9.91 36.44
CA ASP A 63 -1.54 -8.78 37.35
C ASP A 63 -2.50 -9.04 38.54
N GLY A 64 -3.22 -10.17 38.51
CA GLY A 64 -4.17 -10.58 39.54
C GLY A 64 -5.57 -10.00 39.36
N LYS A 65 -5.84 -9.32 38.24
CA LYS A 65 -7.15 -8.81 37.85
C LYS A 65 -7.69 -9.59 36.65
N ILE A 66 -8.97 -9.39 36.39
CA ILE A 66 -9.65 -10.04 35.26
C ILE A 66 -9.55 -9.11 34.05
N ASP A 67 -9.08 -9.60 32.91
CA ASP A 67 -8.80 -8.76 31.72
C ASP A 67 -10.04 -8.05 31.17
N THR A 68 -11.22 -8.63 31.37
CA THR A 68 -12.51 -8.07 30.92
C THR A 68 -13.23 -7.26 32.02
N TYR A 69 -12.56 -7.03 33.16
CA TYR A 69 -13.04 -6.25 34.29
C TYR A 69 -12.28 -4.94 34.42
N PHE A 70 -13.02 -3.83 34.37
CA PHE A 70 -12.46 -2.47 34.50
C PHE A 70 -13.14 -1.73 35.64
N GLU A 71 -12.40 -0.86 36.30
CA GLU A 71 -12.91 -0.01 37.39
C GLU A 71 -12.71 1.47 37.04
N ALA A 72 -13.73 2.26 37.34
CA ALA A 72 -13.73 3.68 37.02
C ALA A 72 -14.33 4.48 38.17
N GLU A 73 -13.50 4.89 39.13
CA GLU A 73 -13.97 5.64 40.31
C GLU A 73 -14.45 7.06 39.98
N GLU A 74 -13.98 7.64 38.87
CA GLU A 74 -14.26 9.01 38.45
C GLU A 74 -14.52 9.11 36.93
N GLY A 75 -15.10 10.22 36.48
CA GLY A 75 -15.52 10.40 35.09
C GLY A 75 -14.41 10.23 34.04
N TYR A 76 -13.19 10.73 34.29
CA TYR A 76 -12.05 10.54 33.40
C TYR A 76 -11.54 9.09 33.38
N ALA A 77 -11.68 8.37 34.50
CA ALA A 77 -11.32 6.96 34.57
C ALA A 77 -12.34 6.09 33.80
N LEU A 78 -13.59 6.53 33.70
CA LEU A 78 -14.64 5.84 32.94
C LEU A 78 -14.36 5.86 31.44
N GLU A 79 -13.95 7.00 30.90
CA GLU A 79 -13.55 7.13 29.50
C GLU A 79 -12.40 6.18 29.16
N ARG A 80 -11.33 6.19 29.97
CA ARG A 80 -10.19 5.28 29.81
C ARG A 80 -10.59 3.79 29.93
N ALA A 81 -11.38 3.44 30.95
CA ALA A 81 -11.83 2.06 31.14
C ALA A 81 -12.69 1.54 29.98
N ILE A 82 -13.54 2.39 29.41
CA ILE A 82 -14.32 2.06 28.21
C ILE A 82 -13.41 1.93 26.99
N MET A 83 -12.45 2.85 26.80
CA MET A 83 -11.47 2.76 25.71
C MET A 83 -10.60 1.51 25.80
N GLU A 84 -10.15 1.12 26.98
CA GLU A 84 -9.36 -0.11 27.19
C GLU A 84 -10.19 -1.38 26.90
N ALA A 85 -11.45 -1.41 27.32
CA ALA A 85 -12.37 -2.52 27.00
C ALA A 85 -12.65 -2.61 25.50
N ILE A 86 -12.90 -1.48 24.84
CA ILE A 86 -13.10 -1.41 23.39
C ILE A 86 -11.80 -1.77 22.66
N ALA A 87 -10.63 -1.32 23.12
CA ALA A 87 -9.34 -1.72 22.59
C ALA A 87 -9.12 -3.23 22.69
N ASP A 88 -9.50 -3.89 23.80
CA ASP A 88 -9.45 -5.35 23.90
C ASP A 88 -10.37 -6.08 22.92
N ILE A 89 -11.53 -5.50 22.64
CA ILE A 89 -12.43 -5.97 21.58
C ILE A 89 -11.78 -5.77 20.20
N LEU A 90 -11.20 -4.59 19.92
CA LEU A 90 -10.53 -4.24 18.66
C LEU A 90 -9.27 -5.08 18.41
N ARG A 91 -8.53 -5.46 19.45
CA ARG A 91 -7.29 -6.24 19.40
C ARG A 91 -7.45 -7.68 18.87
N ARG A 92 -8.68 -8.19 18.75
CA ARG A 92 -8.96 -9.57 18.30
C ARG A 92 -9.15 -9.71 16.77
N VAL A 93 -8.93 -8.63 16.00
CA VAL A 93 -9.15 -8.58 14.53
C VAL A 93 -7.80 -8.44 13.80
N GLY A 94 -7.49 -9.34 12.86
CA GLY A 94 -6.26 -9.33 12.06
C GLY A 94 -6.33 -8.35 10.88
N SER A 95 -5.20 -7.76 10.48
CA SER A 95 -5.13 -6.84 9.34
C SER A 95 -3.94 -7.19 8.43
N ALA A 96 -4.14 -7.14 7.12
CA ALA A 96 -3.11 -7.37 6.12
C ALA A 96 -2.79 -6.10 5.33
N SER A 97 -1.51 -5.84 5.08
CA SER A 97 -1.01 -4.82 4.15
C SER A 97 -1.18 -5.21 2.69
N ALA A 98 -1.09 -4.24 1.78
CA ALA A 98 -1.21 -4.40 0.33
C ALA A 98 -0.09 -5.26 -0.33
N VAL A 99 -0.48 -6.04 -1.34
CA VAL A 99 0.36 -6.99 -2.11
C VAL A 99 1.22 -6.23 -3.12
N SER A 100 2.45 -6.71 -3.25
CA SER A 100 3.27 -6.44 -4.43
C SER A 100 3.14 -7.60 -5.41
N VAL A 101 2.47 -7.36 -6.54
CA VAL A 101 2.55 -8.29 -7.67
C VAL A 101 3.75 -7.87 -8.52
N VAL A 102 4.83 -8.65 -8.51
CA VAL A 102 5.90 -8.52 -9.49
C VAL A 102 6.01 -9.81 -10.29
N SER A 103 5.29 -9.88 -11.41
CA SER A 103 5.44 -10.98 -12.37
C SER A 103 6.74 -10.80 -13.15
N SER A 104 7.75 -11.62 -12.85
CA SER A 104 9.05 -11.52 -13.48
C SER A 104 9.21 -12.38 -14.73
N THR A 105 8.27 -12.40 -15.69
CA THR A 105 8.56 -12.96 -17.03
C THR A 105 7.73 -12.31 -18.15
N ALA A 106 8.24 -12.38 -19.38
CA ALA A 106 7.49 -11.97 -20.58
C ALA A 106 6.33 -12.95 -20.93
N LYS A 107 6.07 -13.93 -20.04
CA LYS A 107 5.03 -14.95 -20.13
C LYS A 107 4.56 -15.35 -18.72
N GLY A 108 3.69 -14.54 -18.11
CA GLY A 108 2.73 -14.93 -17.05
C GLY A 108 3.23 -15.51 -15.71
N GLU A 109 4.29 -16.31 -15.67
CA GLU A 109 4.75 -17.06 -14.50
C GLU A 109 5.79 -16.27 -13.69
N GLY A 110 5.80 -16.46 -12.37
CA GLY A 110 6.76 -15.86 -11.45
C GLY A 110 6.32 -15.97 -10.00
N THR A 111 6.77 -15.04 -9.16
CA THR A 111 6.40 -14.95 -7.74
C THR A 111 5.54 -13.72 -7.45
N ILE A 112 4.75 -13.80 -6.38
CA ILE A 112 4.03 -12.67 -5.80
C ILE A 112 4.43 -12.52 -4.34
N TYR A 113 4.44 -11.28 -3.83
CA TYR A 113 4.85 -11.00 -2.46
C TYR A 113 3.69 -10.36 -1.70
N GLN A 114 3.29 -11.02 -0.62
CA GLN A 114 2.24 -10.54 0.27
C GLN A 114 2.85 -10.19 1.62
N ALA A 115 2.59 -8.98 2.08
CA ALA A 115 2.83 -8.62 3.47
C ALA A 115 1.50 -8.64 4.24
N PHE A 116 1.52 -9.05 5.49
CA PHE A 116 0.38 -8.96 6.40
C PHE A 116 0.83 -8.95 7.84
N PHE A 117 -0.06 -8.62 8.78
CA PHE A 117 0.29 -8.61 10.19
C PHE A 117 -0.83 -9.14 11.09
N GLN A 118 -0.48 -9.40 12.33
CA GLN A 118 -1.44 -9.67 13.39
C GLN A 118 -1.19 -8.70 14.55
N PRO A 119 -2.17 -7.82 14.87
CA PRO A 119 -2.04 -6.92 16.01
C PRO A 119 -1.79 -7.66 17.32
N LYS A 120 -2.39 -8.85 17.47
CA LYS A 120 -2.09 -9.81 18.51
C LYS A 120 -2.20 -11.24 17.99
N ARG A 121 -1.26 -12.10 18.41
CA ARG A 121 -1.29 -13.55 18.19
C ARG A 121 -1.00 -14.26 19.50
N GLN A 122 -1.92 -15.13 19.90
CA GLN A 122 -1.72 -16.03 21.02
C GLN A 122 -0.97 -17.26 20.50
N ILE A 123 0.25 -17.46 20.97
CA ILE A 123 1.07 -18.64 20.67
C ILE A 123 1.33 -19.36 21.98
N GLN A 124 0.64 -20.49 22.18
CA GLN A 124 0.68 -21.27 23.43
C GLN A 124 0.30 -20.40 24.66
N ASP A 125 1.26 -20.15 25.55
CA ASP A 125 1.10 -19.36 26.77
C ASP A 125 1.42 -17.87 26.59
N PHE A 126 1.96 -17.46 25.43
CA PHE A 126 2.42 -16.10 25.17
C PHE A 126 1.46 -15.34 24.25
N GLU A 127 1.22 -14.07 24.57
CA GLU A 127 0.55 -13.13 23.68
C GLU A 127 1.62 -12.21 23.08
N LEU A 128 1.77 -12.27 21.77
CA LEU A 128 2.65 -11.39 21.02
C LEU A 128 1.79 -10.36 20.30
N SER A 129 2.27 -9.14 20.22
CA SER A 129 1.59 -8.07 19.51
C SER A 129 2.36 -7.62 18.26
N TRP A 130 1.64 -7.08 17.28
CA TRP A 130 2.19 -6.45 16.07
C TRP A 130 3.22 -7.33 15.33
N LEU A 131 2.84 -8.57 15.04
CA LEU A 131 3.69 -9.50 14.29
C LEU A 131 3.48 -9.29 12.80
N GLY A 132 4.51 -8.85 12.07
CA GLY A 132 4.45 -8.78 10.61
C GLY A 132 5.02 -10.02 9.94
N GLN A 133 4.49 -10.35 8.78
CA GLN A 133 5.02 -11.35 7.86
C GLN A 133 5.13 -10.77 6.45
N LEU A 134 6.16 -11.20 5.75
CA LEU A 134 6.31 -11.06 4.31
C LEU A 134 6.52 -12.47 3.73
N VAL A 135 5.63 -12.86 2.84
CA VAL A 135 5.60 -14.20 2.24
C VAL A 135 5.63 -14.11 0.72
N SER A 136 6.20 -15.13 0.10
CA SER A 136 6.18 -15.32 -1.35
C SER A 136 5.30 -16.50 -1.74
N TYR A 137 4.48 -16.30 -2.77
CA TYR A 137 3.73 -17.36 -3.44
C TYR A 137 4.09 -17.39 -4.93
N TRP A 138 3.71 -18.44 -5.63
CA TRP A 138 3.82 -18.49 -7.07
C TRP A 138 2.62 -17.84 -7.75
N ILE A 139 2.83 -17.36 -8.98
CA ILE A 139 1.76 -17.08 -9.95
C ILE A 139 2.02 -17.87 -11.22
N ASP A 140 1.04 -18.62 -11.69
CA ASP A 140 1.16 -19.42 -12.91
C ASP A 140 0.80 -18.63 -14.18
N GLN A 141 1.01 -19.25 -15.35
CA GLN A 141 0.73 -18.63 -16.65
C GLN A 141 -0.75 -18.27 -16.88
N TYR A 142 -1.67 -18.88 -16.12
CA TYR A 142 -3.11 -18.65 -16.16
C TYR A 142 -3.54 -17.55 -15.18
N GLY A 143 -2.62 -17.10 -14.32
CA GLY A 143 -2.86 -16.09 -13.30
C GLY A 143 -3.37 -16.66 -11.99
N ASN A 144 -3.31 -17.97 -11.77
CA ASN A 144 -3.62 -18.56 -10.47
C ASN A 144 -2.43 -18.37 -9.52
N ILE A 145 -2.74 -18.15 -8.24
CA ILE A 145 -1.75 -18.14 -7.17
C ILE A 145 -1.54 -19.58 -6.71
N ARG A 146 -0.29 -19.99 -6.49
CA ARG A 146 0.05 -21.33 -5.99
C ARG A 146 0.97 -21.28 -4.77
N GLU A 147 0.80 -22.25 -3.87
CA GLU A 147 1.74 -22.52 -2.78
C GLU A 147 2.93 -23.37 -3.27
N ASP A 148 3.93 -23.62 -2.42
CA ASP A 148 5.08 -24.51 -2.68
C ASP A 148 4.85 -25.82 -1.91
N THR A 149 4.03 -26.72 -2.47
CA THR A 149 3.46 -27.86 -1.72
C THR A 149 4.53 -28.83 -1.25
N ASP A 150 5.52 -29.11 -2.11
CA ASP A 150 6.58 -30.07 -1.85
C ASP A 150 7.90 -29.45 -1.37
N ASN A 151 7.94 -28.11 -1.25
CA ASN A 151 9.08 -27.31 -0.77
C ASN A 151 10.33 -27.51 -1.62
N ASP A 152 10.15 -27.68 -2.93
CA ASP A 152 11.26 -27.85 -3.88
C ASP A 152 11.69 -26.52 -4.53
N HIS A 153 10.96 -25.43 -4.25
CA HIS A 153 11.17 -24.09 -4.80
C HIS A 153 11.10 -24.03 -6.33
N THR A 154 10.29 -24.89 -6.93
CA THR A 154 10.03 -24.96 -8.36
C THR A 154 8.54 -24.84 -8.60
N LEU A 155 8.14 -23.87 -9.42
CA LEU A 155 6.74 -23.77 -9.84
C LEU A 155 6.39 -24.95 -10.75
N ASP A 156 5.57 -25.87 -10.25
CA ASP A 156 5.06 -26.98 -11.03
C ASP A 156 3.56 -27.29 -10.76
N TYR A 157 3.06 -28.39 -11.32
CA TYR A 157 1.64 -28.75 -11.21
C TYR A 157 1.30 -29.53 -9.93
N THR A 158 2.29 -29.95 -9.16
CA THR A 158 2.10 -30.55 -7.83
C THR A 158 1.78 -29.49 -6.78
N ASP A 159 2.12 -28.23 -7.08
CA ASP A 159 1.75 -27.06 -6.30
C ASP A 159 0.25 -26.76 -6.37
N TYR A 160 -0.38 -26.67 -5.19
CA TYR A 160 -1.81 -26.42 -5.09
C TYR A 160 -2.14 -24.98 -5.48
N ILE A 161 -3.24 -24.83 -6.22
CA ILE A 161 -3.85 -23.53 -6.45
C ILE A 161 -4.47 -23.06 -5.13
N ILE A 162 -4.11 -21.86 -4.71
CA ILE A 162 -4.63 -21.26 -3.48
C ILE A 162 -5.63 -20.15 -3.77
N ARG A 163 -6.74 -20.17 -3.05
CA ARG A 163 -7.77 -19.12 -3.09
C ARG A 163 -8.02 -18.58 -1.70
N PHE A 164 -7.81 -17.28 -1.54
CA PHE A 164 -8.08 -16.60 -0.29
C PHE A 164 -9.57 -16.38 -0.12
N LYS A 165 -10.02 -16.45 1.12
CA LYS A 165 -11.42 -16.23 1.48
C LYS A 165 -11.53 -15.74 2.90
N THR A 166 -12.29 -14.69 3.10
CA THR A 166 -12.64 -14.23 4.44
C THR A 166 -13.89 -14.93 4.94
N VAL A 167 -13.79 -15.65 6.07
CA VAL A 167 -14.93 -16.31 6.74
C VAL A 167 -15.05 -15.75 8.15
N GLY A 168 -16.08 -14.93 8.39
CA GLY A 168 -16.18 -14.14 9.61
C GLY A 168 -15.02 -13.14 9.70
N ASN A 169 -14.27 -13.16 10.81
CA ASN A 169 -13.14 -12.24 11.03
C ASN A 169 -11.77 -12.90 10.77
N LYS A 170 -11.73 -14.02 10.04
CA LYS A 170 -10.49 -14.75 9.74
C LYS A 170 -10.36 -14.96 8.24
N THR A 171 -9.19 -14.66 7.71
CA THR A 171 -8.81 -15.05 6.35
C THR A 171 -8.29 -16.46 6.36
N LYS A 172 -8.87 -17.27 5.48
CA LYS A 172 -8.51 -18.65 5.24
C LYS A 172 -8.12 -18.82 3.79
N VAL A 173 -7.44 -19.92 3.51
CA VAL A 173 -6.94 -20.26 2.19
C VAL A 173 -7.46 -21.63 1.82
N GLU A 174 -8.27 -21.68 0.78
CA GLU A 174 -8.73 -22.91 0.16
C GLU A 174 -7.62 -23.43 -0.75
N ARG A 175 -7.24 -24.70 -0.60
CA ARG A 175 -6.22 -25.35 -1.43
C ARG A 175 -6.87 -26.30 -2.43
N TRP A 176 -6.49 -26.16 -3.68
CA TRP A 176 -7.10 -26.86 -4.80
C TRP A 176 -6.06 -27.60 -5.64
N GLU A 177 -6.40 -28.82 -6.01
CA GLU A 177 -5.67 -29.61 -6.99
C GLU A 177 -6.17 -29.29 -8.41
N ASP A 178 -5.24 -29.29 -9.35
CA ASP A 178 -5.43 -29.14 -10.80
C ASP A 178 -5.03 -30.48 -11.42
N ILE A 179 -6.00 -31.36 -11.70
CA ILE A 179 -5.76 -32.78 -12.00
C ILE A 179 -5.33 -32.96 -13.46
N ASP A 180 -5.83 -32.10 -14.35
CA ASP A 180 -5.57 -32.18 -15.79
C ASP A 180 -4.62 -31.10 -16.32
N ASN A 181 -4.10 -30.24 -15.43
CA ASN A 181 -3.12 -29.19 -15.69
C ASN A 181 -3.62 -28.11 -16.65
N ASP A 182 -4.93 -27.89 -16.69
CA ASP A 182 -5.56 -26.87 -17.52
C ASP A 182 -5.61 -25.49 -16.85
N GLY A 183 -5.18 -25.39 -15.60
CA GLY A 183 -5.20 -24.16 -14.80
C GLY A 183 -6.55 -23.87 -14.15
N VAL A 184 -7.48 -24.84 -14.15
CA VAL A 184 -8.77 -24.74 -13.49
C VAL A 184 -8.74 -25.57 -12.20
N PRO A 185 -9.12 -24.98 -11.06
CA PRO A 185 -9.29 -25.75 -9.83
C PRO A 185 -10.35 -26.84 -9.95
N ASP A 186 -9.93 -28.11 -9.82
CA ASP A 186 -10.80 -29.29 -9.96
C ASP A 186 -11.35 -29.76 -8.62
N ASN A 187 -10.45 -30.04 -7.68
CA ASN A 187 -10.78 -30.69 -6.42
C ASN A 187 -10.21 -29.91 -5.23
N MET A 188 -11.08 -29.51 -4.30
CA MET A 188 -10.67 -28.85 -3.07
C MET A 188 -10.09 -29.89 -2.11
N ILE A 189 -8.86 -29.66 -1.65
CA ILE A 189 -8.15 -30.52 -0.70
C ILE A 189 -8.61 -30.22 0.73
N ASP A 190 -8.41 -28.98 1.17
CA ASP A 190 -8.80 -28.49 2.49
C ASP A 190 -8.80 -26.96 2.56
N GLU A 191 -8.96 -26.43 3.77
CA GLU A 191 -8.95 -25.01 4.09
C GLU A 191 -8.01 -24.79 5.28
N VAL A 192 -7.00 -23.94 5.10
CA VAL A 192 -5.96 -23.63 6.11
C VAL A 192 -6.00 -22.17 6.52
N GLY A 193 -5.38 -21.83 7.65
CA GLY A 193 -5.17 -20.43 8.03
C GLY A 193 -4.13 -19.77 7.14
N ILE A 194 -4.20 -18.45 6.95
CA ILE A 194 -3.22 -17.69 6.14
C ILE A 194 -1.77 -17.87 6.61
N TRP A 195 -1.55 -18.20 7.89
CA TRP A 195 -0.22 -18.43 8.47
C TRP A 195 0.31 -19.86 8.25
N ASP A 196 -0.55 -20.77 7.80
CA ASP A 196 -0.27 -22.21 7.66
C ASP A 196 -0.14 -22.62 6.17
N VAL A 197 -0.15 -21.66 5.26
CA VAL A 197 0.06 -21.87 3.82
C VAL A 197 1.54 -22.13 3.56
N ASN A 198 1.85 -23.07 2.67
CA ASN A 198 3.24 -23.38 2.31
C ASN A 198 3.78 -22.32 1.34
N SER A 199 4.21 -21.18 1.85
CA SER A 199 4.86 -20.14 1.04
C SER A 199 6.20 -20.61 0.46
N VAL A 200 6.58 -20.13 -0.72
CA VAL A 200 7.91 -20.34 -1.33
C VAL A 200 9.03 -19.91 -0.36
N TRP A 201 8.80 -18.80 0.34
CA TRP A 201 9.62 -18.38 1.46
C TRP A 201 8.84 -17.42 2.37
N ASN A 202 9.28 -17.31 3.64
CA ASN A 202 8.66 -16.47 4.67
C ASN A 202 9.73 -15.72 5.47
N ALA A 203 9.82 -14.41 5.27
CA ALA A 203 10.81 -13.56 5.92
C ALA A 203 10.60 -13.39 7.43
N GLY A 204 9.34 -13.43 7.89
CA GLY A 204 9.04 -13.37 9.34
C GLY A 204 9.55 -14.61 10.08
N ASN A 205 9.38 -15.78 9.48
CA ASN A 205 9.90 -17.04 10.01
C ASN A 205 11.44 -17.09 9.98
N TYR A 206 12.06 -16.59 8.90
CA TYR A 206 13.51 -16.45 8.81
C TYR A 206 14.03 -15.55 9.94
N LEU A 207 13.47 -14.35 10.08
CA LEU A 207 13.90 -13.41 11.13
C LEU A 207 13.62 -13.90 12.54
N HIS A 208 12.59 -14.73 12.74
CA HIS A 208 12.35 -15.36 14.02
C HIS A 208 13.49 -16.32 14.40
N SER A 209 13.95 -17.17 13.48
CA SER A 209 15.05 -18.12 13.73
C SER A 209 16.44 -17.47 13.74
N GLU A 210 16.60 -16.32 13.08
CA GLU A 210 17.88 -15.63 12.95
C GLU A 210 18.39 -15.07 14.29
N SER A 211 19.71 -15.10 14.48
CA SER A 211 20.36 -14.52 15.65
C SER A 211 20.34 -12.98 15.57
N PRO A 212 20.00 -12.25 16.66
CA PRO A 212 20.06 -10.78 16.68
C PRO A 212 21.44 -10.20 16.33
N TYR A 213 22.50 -10.98 16.52
CA TYR A 213 23.88 -10.53 16.28
C TYR A 213 24.37 -10.78 14.85
N ASP A 214 23.70 -11.64 14.10
CA ASP A 214 24.07 -11.99 12.72
C ASP A 214 23.32 -11.12 11.68
N ARG A 215 22.38 -10.28 12.14
CA ARG A 215 21.66 -9.31 11.29
C ARG A 215 22.54 -8.12 10.90
N ASN A 216 22.51 -7.78 9.61
CA ASN A 216 23.18 -6.59 9.05
C ASN A 216 22.24 -5.38 9.08
N ILE A 217 22.22 -4.66 10.18
CA ILE A 217 21.38 -3.46 10.34
C ILE A 217 22.27 -2.24 10.28
N TYR A 218 21.90 -1.27 9.45
CA TYR A 218 22.58 0.01 9.32
C TYR A 218 21.64 1.15 9.73
N ALA A 219 22.22 2.25 10.18
CA ALA A 219 21.51 3.50 10.39
C ALA A 219 22.13 4.59 9.52
N ILE A 220 21.27 5.44 8.95
CA ILE A 220 21.71 6.67 8.29
C ILE A 220 22.16 7.63 9.39
N VAL A 221 23.37 8.15 9.26
CA VAL A 221 23.93 9.15 10.16
C VAL A 221 24.40 10.33 9.33
N LYS A 222 24.03 11.53 9.77
CA LYS A 222 24.49 12.78 9.16
C LYS A 222 25.94 13.04 9.56
N GLU A 223 26.77 13.27 8.55
CA GLU A 223 28.18 13.62 8.72
C GLU A 223 28.40 15.09 8.35
N ALA A 224 29.63 15.59 8.49
CA ALA A 224 29.97 16.97 8.13
C ALA A 224 29.73 17.27 6.63
N GLU A 225 29.90 16.26 5.77
CA GLU A 225 29.66 16.31 4.33
C GLU A 225 28.77 15.12 3.94
N GLY A 226 27.45 15.32 3.93
CA GLY A 226 26.48 14.31 3.50
C GLY A 226 26.07 13.31 4.58
N PHE A 227 25.91 12.05 4.18
CA PHE A 227 25.40 10.96 5.03
C PHE A 227 26.26 9.71 4.89
N SER A 228 26.33 8.91 5.94
CA SER A 228 26.94 7.57 5.92
C SER A 228 25.96 6.51 6.43
N LEU A 229 26.22 5.25 6.07
CA LEU A 229 25.59 4.09 6.67
C LEU A 229 26.51 3.54 7.75
N GLU A 230 26.09 3.67 9.01
CA GLU A 230 26.82 3.14 10.17
C GLU A 230 26.17 1.85 10.64
N GLU A 231 26.97 0.83 10.93
CA GLU A 231 26.44 -0.45 11.43
C GLU A 231 25.78 -0.23 12.80
N PHE A 232 24.51 -0.61 12.94
CA PHE A 232 23.70 -0.40 14.13
C PHE A 232 24.00 -1.46 15.19
N THR A 233 25.13 -1.31 15.87
CA THR A 233 25.62 -2.19 16.93
C THR A 233 26.07 -1.40 18.15
N THR A 234 26.21 -2.08 19.29
CA THR A 234 26.79 -1.48 20.50
C THR A 234 28.26 -1.08 20.30
N GLY A 235 28.96 -1.66 19.33
CA GLY A 235 30.32 -1.26 18.95
C GLY A 235 30.40 0.17 18.39
N ASN A 236 29.31 0.64 17.74
CA ASN A 236 29.19 1.97 17.17
C ASN A 236 28.27 2.89 17.99
N ARG A 237 27.99 2.55 19.26
CA ARG A 237 27.07 3.29 20.14
C ARG A 237 27.29 4.80 20.13
N ASP A 238 28.55 5.24 20.13
CA ASP A 238 28.91 6.66 20.21
C ASP A 238 28.36 7.48 19.02
N LYS A 239 28.07 6.83 17.87
CA LYS A 239 27.39 7.45 16.72
C LYS A 239 25.90 7.68 16.97
N PHE A 240 25.29 6.95 17.90
CA PHE A 240 23.83 6.95 18.11
C PHE A 240 23.38 7.58 19.43
N THR A 241 24.28 7.76 20.40
CA THR A 241 23.97 8.28 21.75
C THR A 241 23.17 9.58 21.71
N ASP A 242 23.53 10.51 20.81
CA ASP A 242 22.90 11.83 20.71
C ASP A 242 21.43 11.77 20.27
N TYR A 243 20.99 10.70 19.62
CA TYR A 243 19.61 10.51 19.17
C TYR A 243 18.68 9.96 20.26
N PHE A 244 19.21 9.29 21.29
CA PHE A 244 18.39 8.54 22.25
C PHE A 244 18.17 9.23 23.60
N ASP A 245 18.89 10.33 23.90
CA ASP A 245 18.85 11.08 25.16
C ASP A 245 18.87 10.17 26.41
N GLY A 246 19.90 9.33 26.51
CA GLY A 246 19.99 8.31 27.55
C GLY A 246 21.43 7.97 27.93
N ALA A 247 21.59 7.37 29.11
CA ALA A 247 22.89 6.87 29.56
C ALA A 247 23.36 5.70 28.65
N ASP A 248 24.67 5.58 28.46
CA ASP A 248 25.33 4.52 27.69
C ASP A 248 24.69 3.13 27.83
N ALA A 249 24.43 2.69 29.07
CA ALA A 249 23.85 1.38 29.33
C ALA A 249 22.42 1.23 28.78
N PHE A 250 21.62 2.31 28.80
CA PHE A 250 20.29 2.31 28.20
C PHE A 250 20.38 2.25 26.68
N VAL A 251 21.29 3.02 26.08
CA VAL A 251 21.51 3.02 24.62
C VAL A 251 21.94 1.64 24.15
N ASP A 252 22.89 1.00 24.85
CA ASP A 252 23.30 -0.38 24.55
C ASP A 252 22.13 -1.36 24.63
N SER A 253 21.28 -1.22 25.65
CA SER A 253 20.10 -2.07 25.78
C SER A 253 19.10 -1.84 24.66
N LEU A 254 18.88 -0.59 24.26
CA LEU A 254 17.97 -0.22 23.18
C LEU A 254 18.47 -0.72 21.83
N ILE A 255 19.76 -0.53 21.51
CA ILE A 255 20.36 -1.07 20.28
C ILE A 255 20.13 -2.59 20.21
N ASN A 256 20.50 -3.33 21.27
CA ASN A 256 20.29 -4.77 21.31
C ASN A 256 18.79 -5.15 21.20
N TYR A 257 17.89 -4.36 21.79
CA TYR A 257 16.46 -4.59 21.67
C TYR A 257 15.96 -4.47 20.23
N ILE A 258 16.32 -3.39 19.53
CA ILE A 258 15.94 -3.19 18.13
C ILE A 258 16.53 -4.29 17.23
N ARG A 259 17.76 -4.74 17.50
CA ARG A 259 18.38 -5.88 16.80
C ARG A 259 17.63 -7.21 17.02
N GLY A 260 16.91 -7.34 18.14
CA GLY A 260 16.06 -8.50 18.45
C GLY A 260 16.40 -9.23 19.74
N VAL A 261 17.04 -8.58 20.71
CA VAL A 261 17.27 -9.13 22.06
C VAL A 261 16.17 -8.66 23.00
N ASP A 262 15.40 -9.59 23.56
CA ASP A 262 14.39 -9.24 24.57
C ASP A 262 14.91 -9.38 26.01
N TYR A 263 14.35 -8.56 26.90
CA TYR A 263 14.66 -8.55 28.33
C TYR A 263 13.50 -9.10 29.16
N LEU A 264 13.32 -10.42 29.16
CA LEU A 264 12.16 -11.10 29.79
C LEU A 264 11.93 -10.81 31.28
N SER A 265 12.96 -10.38 31.99
CA SER A 265 12.90 -10.07 33.43
C SER A 265 12.81 -8.57 33.72
N ALA A 266 12.82 -7.72 32.69
CA ALA A 266 12.78 -6.28 32.83
C ALA A 266 11.36 -5.77 32.55
N PRO A 267 10.67 -5.17 33.54
CA PRO A 267 9.26 -4.77 33.40
C PRO A 267 9.05 -3.63 32.40
N ASP A 268 10.08 -2.84 32.10
CA ASP A 268 9.99 -1.66 31.22
C ASP A 268 10.23 -1.98 29.73
N TRP A 269 10.28 -3.26 29.38
CA TRP A 269 10.57 -3.76 28.03
C TRP A 269 9.47 -4.70 27.55
N ARG A 270 8.84 -4.34 26.43
CA ARG A 270 7.89 -5.19 25.72
C ARG A 270 8.55 -6.51 25.30
N VAL A 271 7.86 -7.61 25.57
CA VAL A 271 8.30 -8.97 25.22
C VAL A 271 7.78 -9.35 23.84
N ARG A 272 8.65 -9.91 23.00
CA ARG A 272 8.42 -10.41 21.64
C ARG A 272 8.94 -11.85 21.44
N THR A 273 9.37 -12.50 22.51
CA THR A 273 10.02 -13.81 22.47
C THR A 273 9.03 -14.93 22.72
N PHE A 274 9.09 -15.96 21.87
CA PHE A 274 8.41 -17.24 22.04
C PHE A 274 9.31 -18.38 21.57
N GLU A 275 9.14 -19.59 22.11
CA GLU A 275 9.93 -20.77 21.71
C GLU A 275 11.47 -20.57 21.72
N SER A 276 11.95 -19.71 22.64
CA SER A 276 13.36 -19.31 22.83
C SER A 276 13.90 -18.26 21.85
N ASN A 277 13.10 -17.81 20.89
CA ASN A 277 13.50 -16.87 19.85
C ASN A 277 12.61 -15.63 19.83
N THR A 278 13.21 -14.47 19.55
CA THR A 278 12.48 -13.20 19.43
C THR A 278 11.90 -13.05 18.03
N TRP A 279 10.61 -12.68 17.93
CA TRP A 279 10.02 -12.21 16.68
C TRP A 279 10.51 -10.80 16.38
N LYS A 280 11.20 -10.62 15.25
CA LYS A 280 11.94 -9.38 14.94
C LYS A 280 11.27 -8.51 13.90
N LEU A 281 10.50 -9.09 12.98
CA LEU A 281 9.77 -8.36 11.94
C LEU A 281 8.48 -7.78 12.51
N ALA A 282 8.42 -6.46 12.69
CA ALA A 282 7.19 -5.81 13.11
C ALA A 282 6.15 -5.78 11.98
N ASP A 283 4.95 -5.32 12.31
CA ASP A 283 3.86 -5.17 11.38
C ASP A 283 4.23 -4.29 10.17
N ILE A 284 3.76 -4.72 9.01
CA ILE A 284 3.80 -3.99 7.75
C ILE A 284 2.35 -3.64 7.46
N ILE A 285 2.01 -2.34 7.39
CA ILE A 285 0.62 -1.88 7.23
C ILE A 285 0.43 -1.25 5.86
N TYR A 286 1.19 -0.20 5.56
CA TYR A 286 1.01 0.56 4.31
C TYR A 286 2.20 0.47 3.36
N SER A 287 3.35 0.01 3.83
CA SER A 287 4.50 -0.23 2.97
C SER A 287 4.28 -1.49 2.13
N THR A 288 3.67 -1.34 0.95
CA THR A 288 3.63 -2.40 -0.07
C THR A 288 5.07 -2.84 -0.40
N PRO A 289 5.39 -4.15 -0.35
CA PRO A 289 6.70 -4.63 -0.74
C PRO A 289 7.06 -4.23 -2.18
N VAL A 290 8.34 -4.12 -2.53
CA VAL A 290 8.76 -3.84 -3.91
C VAL A 290 9.89 -4.76 -4.29
N HIS A 291 9.67 -5.59 -5.31
CA HIS A 291 10.70 -6.46 -5.85
C HIS A 291 11.53 -5.73 -6.92
N VAL A 292 12.85 -5.83 -6.78
CA VAL A 292 13.85 -5.29 -7.69
C VAL A 292 14.77 -6.42 -8.13
N GLY A 293 14.80 -6.69 -9.44
CA GLY A 293 15.71 -7.65 -10.05
C GLY A 293 16.30 -7.06 -11.31
N ARG A 294 15.88 -7.61 -12.46
CA ARG A 294 16.19 -7.05 -13.79
C ARG A 294 15.72 -5.58 -13.89
N PRO A 295 16.52 -4.68 -14.49
CA PRO A 295 16.09 -3.30 -14.75
C PRO A 295 14.78 -3.24 -15.54
N MET A 296 13.82 -2.45 -15.07
CA MET A 296 12.42 -2.51 -15.55
C MET A 296 12.05 -1.38 -16.51
N GLU A 297 12.74 -0.24 -16.46
CA GLU A 297 12.34 0.97 -17.21
C GLU A 297 12.47 0.82 -18.73
N ARG A 298 13.41 -0.03 -19.19
CA ARG A 298 13.64 -0.33 -20.62
C ARG A 298 13.76 0.93 -21.49
N PHE A 299 14.46 1.95 -21.03
CA PHE A 299 14.74 3.17 -21.80
C PHE A 299 15.46 2.86 -23.14
N ASP A 300 16.17 1.73 -23.23
CA ASP A 300 16.73 1.18 -24.48
C ASP A 300 15.68 0.85 -25.55
N LYS A 301 14.44 0.54 -25.14
CA LYS A 301 13.32 0.20 -26.03
C LYS A 301 12.36 1.35 -26.22
N LEU A 302 12.16 2.15 -25.18
CA LEU A 302 11.23 3.28 -25.23
C LEU A 302 11.84 4.49 -25.95
N TYR A 303 13.11 4.79 -25.67
CA TYR A 303 13.78 6.03 -26.11
C TYR A 303 15.07 5.79 -26.91
N ASP A 304 15.40 4.54 -27.26
CA ASP A 304 16.64 4.13 -27.96
C ASP A 304 17.93 4.54 -27.21
N ASP A 305 17.88 4.62 -25.87
CA ASP A 305 19.03 4.95 -25.04
C ASP A 305 20.04 3.77 -24.99
N GLN A 306 21.11 3.88 -25.78
CA GLN A 306 22.15 2.85 -25.84
C GLN A 306 22.94 2.73 -24.53
N THR A 307 23.05 3.81 -23.74
CA THR A 307 23.75 3.77 -22.45
C THR A 307 22.97 2.93 -21.44
N TYR A 308 21.63 3.02 -21.47
CA TYR A 308 20.76 2.16 -20.68
C TYR A 308 20.77 0.71 -21.17
N ALA A 309 20.92 0.47 -22.49
CA ALA A 309 21.03 -0.89 -23.03
C ALA A 309 22.22 -1.66 -22.44
N GLU A 310 23.32 -0.97 -22.14
CA GLU A 310 24.50 -1.55 -21.49
C GLU A 310 24.27 -1.80 -20.00
N PHE A 311 23.63 -0.86 -19.30
CA PHE A 311 23.18 -1.06 -17.90
C PHE A 311 22.24 -2.28 -17.79
N TYR A 312 21.23 -2.37 -18.66
CA TYR A 312 20.32 -3.51 -18.73
C TYR A 312 21.06 -4.83 -18.95
N ARG A 313 22.00 -4.90 -19.89
CA ARG A 313 22.77 -6.14 -20.15
C ARG A 313 23.62 -6.57 -18.97
N THR A 314 24.06 -5.63 -18.14
CA THR A 314 24.86 -5.89 -16.94
C THR A 314 24.00 -6.44 -15.82
N TYR A 315 22.82 -5.84 -15.59
CA TYR A 315 21.96 -6.16 -14.44
C TYR A 315 20.73 -7.02 -14.75
N LYS A 316 20.52 -7.46 -16.00
CA LYS A 316 19.36 -8.31 -16.39
C LYS A 316 19.24 -9.60 -15.59
N ASP A 317 20.36 -10.13 -15.11
CA ASP A 317 20.47 -11.39 -14.37
C ASP A 317 20.82 -11.13 -12.88
N ARG A 318 20.65 -9.87 -12.41
CA ARG A 318 20.83 -9.50 -10.99
C ARG A 318 19.81 -10.25 -10.13
N ARG A 319 20.25 -10.66 -8.94
CA ARG A 319 19.40 -11.22 -7.88
C ARG A 319 18.18 -10.32 -7.64
N GLY A 320 17.01 -10.94 -7.53
CA GLY A 320 15.80 -10.31 -7.02
C GLY A 320 15.89 -10.04 -5.52
N VAL A 321 15.54 -8.83 -5.11
CA VAL A 321 15.42 -8.43 -3.69
C VAL A 321 14.06 -7.78 -3.49
N VAL A 322 13.38 -8.13 -2.41
CA VAL A 322 12.15 -7.46 -1.99
C VAL A 322 12.47 -6.44 -0.91
N TYR A 323 12.15 -5.18 -1.16
CA TYR A 323 12.28 -4.09 -0.20
C TYR A 323 10.94 -3.78 0.45
N VAL A 324 10.93 -3.61 1.76
CA VAL A 324 9.71 -3.27 2.51
C VAL A 324 10.05 -2.49 3.78
N GLY A 325 9.32 -1.41 4.06
CA GLY A 325 9.34 -0.73 5.35
C GLY A 325 8.50 -1.48 6.38
N ALA A 326 8.97 -1.53 7.62
CA ALA A 326 8.24 -2.12 8.74
C ALA A 326 8.22 -1.18 9.97
N ASN A 327 7.22 -1.39 10.83
CA ASN A 327 7.00 -0.59 12.04
C ASN A 327 7.89 -1.00 13.23
N ASP A 328 9.06 -1.58 12.96
CA ASP A 328 10.18 -1.77 13.87
C ASP A 328 11.27 -0.71 13.68
N GLY A 329 11.09 0.17 12.69
CA GLY A 329 12.02 1.25 12.41
C GLY A 329 12.80 1.10 11.11
N MET A 330 12.61 0.03 10.36
CA MET A 330 13.56 -0.35 9.32
C MET A 330 12.93 -0.45 7.93
N LEU A 331 13.70 -0.08 6.92
CA LEU A 331 13.55 -0.62 5.57
C LEU A 331 14.34 -1.93 5.51
N HIS A 332 13.68 -3.03 5.21
CA HIS A 332 14.29 -4.35 5.08
C HIS A 332 14.51 -4.73 3.61
N ALA A 333 15.60 -5.46 3.34
CA ALA A 333 15.93 -6.05 2.06
C ALA A 333 15.97 -7.58 2.16
N PHE A 334 14.99 -8.26 1.59
CA PHE A 334 14.87 -9.73 1.64
C PHE A 334 15.28 -10.37 0.30
N ASN A 335 16.07 -11.43 0.37
CA ASN A 335 16.50 -12.18 -0.80
C ASN A 335 15.32 -12.88 -1.48
N ALA A 336 15.01 -12.47 -2.71
CA ALA A 336 13.98 -13.08 -3.52
C ALA A 336 14.52 -14.14 -4.50
N GLY A 337 15.86 -14.28 -4.61
CA GLY A 337 16.49 -15.24 -5.51
C GLY A 337 16.49 -14.82 -6.98
N VAL A 338 16.73 -15.78 -7.87
CA VAL A 338 16.77 -15.64 -9.33
C VAL A 338 15.84 -16.68 -9.93
N PHE A 339 14.75 -16.22 -10.54
CA PHE A 339 13.77 -17.11 -11.18
C PHE A 339 14.25 -17.57 -12.55
N ASN A 340 14.27 -18.89 -12.77
CA ASN A 340 14.58 -19.46 -14.07
C ASN A 340 13.29 -19.85 -14.82
N PRO A 341 12.87 -19.07 -15.84
CA PRO A 341 11.62 -19.32 -16.56
C PRO A 341 11.62 -20.59 -17.39
N ASN A 342 12.76 -21.26 -17.58
CA ASN A 342 12.81 -22.51 -18.33
C ASN A 342 12.60 -23.74 -17.45
N THR A 343 12.93 -23.63 -16.16
CA THR A 343 12.80 -24.74 -15.20
C THR A 343 11.69 -24.52 -14.18
N GLY A 344 11.22 -23.28 -13.99
CA GLY A 344 10.28 -22.91 -12.92
C GLY A 344 10.96 -22.72 -11.56
N GLU A 345 12.27 -23.01 -11.46
CA GLU A 345 13.04 -22.96 -10.21
C GLU A 345 13.37 -21.53 -9.80
N LEU A 346 13.22 -21.24 -8.50
CA LEU A 346 13.72 -20.03 -7.87
C LEU A 346 14.98 -20.33 -7.06
N ASN A 347 16.12 -19.84 -7.54
CA ASN A 347 17.40 -20.11 -6.90
C ASN A 347 17.81 -18.96 -5.96
N GLY A 348 18.16 -19.26 -4.71
CA GLY A 348 18.61 -18.25 -3.73
C GLY A 348 19.92 -17.52 -4.08
N ASN A 349 20.64 -17.98 -5.10
CA ASN A 349 21.88 -17.39 -5.62
C ASN A 349 22.97 -17.20 -4.56
N GLY A 350 23.17 -18.23 -3.71
CA GLY A 350 24.17 -18.24 -2.65
C GLY A 350 23.69 -17.70 -1.29
N HIS A 351 22.45 -17.23 -1.20
CA HIS A 351 21.77 -16.85 0.05
C HIS A 351 20.47 -17.65 0.16
N THR A 352 19.92 -17.75 1.37
CA THR A 352 18.65 -18.43 1.61
C THR A 352 17.51 -17.58 1.05
N LEU A 353 16.46 -18.19 0.49
CA LEU A 353 15.28 -17.45 0.07
C LEU A 353 14.57 -16.85 1.29
N GLY A 354 14.17 -15.59 1.21
CA GLY A 354 13.59 -14.85 2.33
C GLY A 354 14.59 -14.38 3.40
N GLU A 355 15.90 -14.60 3.19
CA GLU A 355 16.96 -14.08 4.07
C GLU A 355 16.97 -12.54 4.08
N GLU A 356 17.08 -11.94 5.27
CA GLU A 356 17.35 -10.50 5.41
C GLU A 356 18.81 -10.22 5.03
N LEU A 357 19.04 -9.63 3.85
CA LEU A 357 20.37 -9.26 3.39
C LEU A 357 20.93 -8.10 4.21
N TRP A 358 20.08 -7.10 4.46
CA TRP A 358 20.35 -5.94 5.29
C TRP A 358 19.06 -5.20 5.63
N ALA A 359 19.13 -4.31 6.62
CA ALA A 359 18.08 -3.36 6.96
C ALA A 359 18.68 -1.97 7.21
N VAL A 360 17.92 -0.91 6.91
CA VAL A 360 18.34 0.50 7.08
C VAL A 360 17.34 1.26 7.94
N ILE A 361 17.84 1.98 8.94
CA ILE A 361 17.10 2.89 9.80
C ILE A 361 17.39 4.33 9.36
N PRO A 362 16.39 5.13 8.97
CA PRO A 362 16.57 6.56 8.70
C PRO A 362 17.04 7.33 9.93
N GLU A 363 17.85 8.36 9.74
CA GLU A 363 18.41 9.18 10.80
C GLU A 363 17.29 9.76 11.66
N ASN A 364 16.28 10.38 11.03
CA ASN A 364 15.21 11.06 11.74
C ASN A 364 14.31 10.12 12.52
N LEU A 365 14.44 8.81 12.32
CA LEU A 365 13.65 7.80 12.99
C LEU A 365 14.35 7.23 14.23
N LEU A 366 15.68 7.38 14.33
CA LEU A 366 16.46 6.88 15.48
C LEU A 366 15.86 7.36 16.80
N ALA A 367 15.53 8.64 16.88
CA ALA A 367 14.98 9.27 18.08
C ALA A 367 13.61 8.69 18.52
N HIS A 368 12.88 8.03 17.62
CA HIS A 368 11.56 7.46 17.85
C HIS A 368 11.61 5.99 18.31
N LEU A 369 12.70 5.25 18.03
CA LEU A 369 12.82 3.81 18.32
C LEU A 369 12.63 3.45 19.80
N LYS A 370 12.87 4.40 20.71
CA LYS A 370 12.66 4.23 22.16
C LYS A 370 11.22 3.88 22.55
N TRP A 371 10.24 4.11 21.68
CA TRP A 371 8.85 3.74 21.94
C TRP A 371 8.57 2.26 21.69
N LEU A 372 9.33 1.59 20.81
CA LEU A 372 9.10 0.18 20.48
C LEU A 372 9.26 -0.73 21.71
N LYS A 373 10.10 -0.33 22.67
CA LYS A 373 10.30 -1.07 23.92
C LYS A 373 9.18 -0.89 24.94
N ASP A 374 8.25 0.06 24.78
CA ASP A 374 7.22 0.31 25.78
C ASP A 374 6.30 -0.92 25.95
N PRO A 375 6.13 -1.47 27.17
CA PRO A 375 5.21 -2.58 27.42
C PRO A 375 3.77 -2.30 26.97
N ASN A 376 3.34 -1.04 27.01
CA ASN A 376 2.02 -0.58 26.59
C ASN A 376 1.99 -0.05 25.15
N TYR A 377 2.95 -0.44 24.31
CA TYR A 377 3.05 -0.01 22.92
C TYR A 377 1.71 -0.15 22.16
N CYS A 378 1.10 0.99 21.86
CA CYS A 378 -0.21 1.12 21.23
C CYS A 378 -0.14 1.26 19.70
N HIS A 379 0.96 0.80 19.10
CA HIS A 379 1.37 1.06 17.71
C HIS A 379 1.80 2.49 17.43
N VAL A 380 2.92 2.60 16.71
CA VAL A 380 3.43 3.84 16.14
C VAL A 380 3.91 3.52 14.74
N TYR A 381 3.59 4.37 13.78
CA TYR A 381 4.13 4.27 12.42
C TYR A 381 5.62 4.63 12.42
N TYR A 382 6.43 3.82 11.73
CA TYR A 382 7.86 4.09 11.52
C TYR A 382 8.17 4.25 10.03
N VAL A 383 8.87 3.29 9.40
CA VAL A 383 9.08 3.28 7.94
C VAL A 383 7.90 2.56 7.32
N ASP A 384 6.95 3.33 6.77
CA ASP A 384 5.66 2.78 6.37
C ASP A 384 5.17 3.31 5.01
N LEU A 385 5.95 4.18 4.36
CA LEU A 385 5.72 4.52 2.96
C LEU A 385 6.18 3.36 2.07
N LYS A 386 5.37 3.01 1.07
CA LYS A 386 5.79 2.11 -0.02
C LYS A 386 7.13 2.59 -0.59
N PRO A 387 8.15 1.72 -0.75
CA PRO A 387 9.40 2.11 -1.41
C PRO A 387 9.18 2.52 -2.87
N LYS A 388 9.74 3.66 -3.30
CA LYS A 388 9.77 4.07 -4.70
C LYS A 388 11.11 3.67 -5.29
N VAL A 389 11.11 2.79 -6.30
CA VAL A 389 12.33 2.36 -6.99
C VAL A 389 12.31 2.85 -8.43
N THR A 390 13.45 3.30 -8.93
CA THR A 390 13.63 3.68 -10.33
C THR A 390 15.10 3.54 -10.74
N ASP A 391 15.34 3.27 -12.03
CA ASP A 391 16.68 3.33 -12.61
C ASP A 391 16.94 4.77 -13.08
N ALA A 392 18.05 5.38 -12.66
CA ALA A 392 18.37 6.79 -12.95
C ALA A 392 19.84 6.97 -13.32
N ARG A 393 20.12 7.91 -14.22
CA ARG A 393 21.48 8.28 -14.63
C ARG A 393 21.97 9.49 -13.84
N VAL A 394 22.33 9.26 -12.59
CA VAL A 394 22.70 10.29 -11.61
C VAL A 394 24.06 10.04 -10.94
N PHE A 395 24.72 8.94 -11.26
CA PHE A 395 25.96 8.51 -10.63
C PHE A 395 27.18 8.83 -11.48
N GLU A 396 28.33 8.92 -10.83
CA GLU A 396 29.61 8.93 -11.54
C GLU A 396 29.84 7.58 -12.23
N GLU A 397 30.36 7.60 -13.46
CA GLU A 397 30.64 6.37 -14.20
C GLU A 397 31.74 5.55 -13.53
N GLY A 398 31.45 4.28 -13.25
CA GLY A 398 32.41 3.33 -12.69
C GLY A 398 31.82 2.41 -11.63
N GLY A 399 32.54 1.37 -11.26
CA GLY A 399 32.07 0.39 -10.26
C GLY A 399 30.78 -0.28 -10.69
N ASP A 400 29.74 -0.14 -9.87
CA ASP A 400 28.38 -0.64 -10.14
C ASP A 400 27.58 0.28 -11.11
N HIS A 401 28.11 1.46 -11.45
CA HIS A 401 27.38 2.48 -12.24
C HIS A 401 27.84 2.55 -13.70
N VAL A 402 27.34 1.63 -14.52
CA VAL A 402 27.63 1.59 -15.96
C VAL A 402 27.04 2.83 -16.66
N ASN A 403 27.89 3.65 -17.30
CA ASN A 403 27.50 4.93 -17.92
C ASN A 403 26.78 5.90 -16.96
N GLY A 404 27.05 5.80 -15.65
CA GLY A 404 26.40 6.61 -14.61
C GLY A 404 24.98 6.19 -14.23
N TRP A 405 24.49 5.05 -14.75
CA TRP A 405 23.22 4.46 -14.37
C TRP A 405 23.30 3.72 -13.04
N GLY A 406 22.25 3.82 -12.24
CA GLY A 406 22.05 3.01 -11.05
C GLY A 406 20.57 2.84 -10.72
N THR A 407 20.27 1.91 -9.81
CA THR A 407 18.93 1.71 -9.27
C THR A 407 18.82 2.45 -7.94
N VAL A 408 17.95 3.46 -7.88
CA VAL A 408 17.69 4.27 -6.68
C VAL A 408 16.43 3.77 -5.99
N LEU A 409 16.48 3.65 -4.66
CA LEU A 409 15.32 3.42 -3.81
C LEU A 409 15.08 4.66 -2.94
N ILE A 410 13.85 5.16 -2.93
CA ILE A 410 13.39 6.22 -2.05
C ILE A 410 12.39 5.64 -1.06
N GLY A 411 12.65 5.82 0.23
CA GLY A 411 11.75 5.46 1.33
C GLY A 411 11.20 6.70 2.04
N GLY A 412 10.21 6.49 2.88
CA GLY A 412 9.62 7.53 3.71
C GLY A 412 8.90 6.96 4.92
N MET A 413 8.65 7.80 5.91
CA MET A 413 8.05 7.40 7.18
C MET A 413 6.51 7.46 7.16
N ARG A 414 5.90 7.98 6.09
CA ARG A 414 4.44 8.20 6.00
C ARG A 414 3.94 9.02 7.20
N LEU A 415 3.08 8.45 8.05
CA LEU A 415 2.58 9.10 9.27
C LEU A 415 3.50 8.89 10.48
N GLY A 416 4.64 8.23 10.29
CA GLY A 416 5.70 8.08 11.27
C GLY A 416 6.58 9.31 11.36
N GLY A 417 7.23 9.49 12.52
CA GLY A 417 8.15 10.60 12.75
C GLY A 417 7.49 11.87 13.27
N THR A 418 6.59 11.77 14.26
CA THR A 418 6.08 12.96 14.97
C THR A 418 7.25 13.82 15.47
N PRO A 419 7.25 15.14 15.27
CA PRO A 419 8.37 15.98 15.66
C PRO A 419 8.75 15.81 17.14
N ILE A 420 10.02 15.48 17.39
CA ILE A 420 10.60 15.39 18.73
C ILE A 420 11.91 16.15 18.79
N GLU A 421 12.09 16.92 19.86
CA GLU A 421 13.32 17.69 20.09
C GLU A 421 14.24 16.92 21.03
N ILE A 422 15.47 16.69 20.60
CA ILE A 422 16.53 16.06 21.39
C ILE A 422 17.80 16.87 21.17
N ASN A 423 18.46 17.28 22.26
CA ASN A 423 19.72 18.04 22.20
C ASN A 423 19.69 19.31 21.31
N GLY A 424 18.52 19.93 21.14
CA GLY A 424 18.33 21.13 20.33
C GLY A 424 18.13 20.88 18.83
N GLU A 425 18.13 19.62 18.39
CA GLU A 425 17.76 19.19 17.04
C GLU A 425 16.33 18.64 17.05
N THR A 426 15.57 18.86 15.97
CA THR A 426 14.21 18.31 15.84
C THR A 426 14.18 17.20 14.80
N TYR A 427 13.95 15.98 15.28
CA TYR A 427 13.75 14.80 14.44
C TYR A 427 12.28 14.66 14.06
N ARG A 428 12.00 14.52 12.77
CA ARG A 428 10.65 14.52 12.20
C ARG A 428 10.56 13.61 10.97
N SER A 429 9.37 13.37 10.46
CA SER A 429 9.16 12.57 9.25
C SER A 429 10.05 13.06 8.10
N SER A 430 10.73 12.12 7.44
CA SER A 430 11.72 12.38 6.39
C SER A 430 11.53 11.42 5.20
N TYR A 431 12.05 11.84 4.04
CA TYR A 431 12.31 10.95 2.91
C TYR A 431 13.80 10.64 2.89
N PHE A 432 14.18 9.44 2.47
CA PHE A 432 15.58 9.06 2.30
C PHE A 432 15.77 8.31 0.99
N ALA A 433 16.96 8.43 0.40
CA ALA A 433 17.32 7.73 -0.83
C ALA A 433 18.57 6.88 -0.64
N LEU A 434 18.51 5.67 -1.20
CA LEU A 434 19.57 4.68 -1.21
C LEU A 434 19.91 4.30 -2.65
N ASP A 435 21.20 4.12 -2.91
CA ASP A 435 21.67 3.38 -4.07
C ASP A 435 21.61 1.88 -3.77
N ILE A 436 20.76 1.18 -4.52
CA ILE A 436 20.57 -0.27 -4.42
C ILE A 436 20.99 -0.97 -5.72
N THR A 437 21.84 -0.33 -6.53
CA THR A 437 22.38 -0.92 -7.76
C THR A 437 23.05 -2.26 -7.46
N ASN A 438 23.81 -2.31 -6.38
CA ASN A 438 24.33 -3.53 -5.78
C ASN A 438 23.44 -3.99 -4.62
N PRO A 439 22.72 -5.12 -4.77
CA PRO A 439 21.74 -5.55 -3.76
C PRO A 439 22.38 -6.02 -2.45
N LEU A 440 23.70 -6.27 -2.43
CA LEU A 440 24.43 -6.73 -1.24
C LEU A 440 25.15 -5.60 -0.51
N ASN A 441 25.28 -4.43 -1.13
CA ASN A 441 26.04 -3.31 -0.59
C ASN A 441 25.32 -2.00 -0.92
N PRO A 442 24.27 -1.63 -0.15
CA PRO A 442 23.55 -0.39 -0.38
C PRO A 442 24.43 0.83 -0.08
N GLY A 443 24.26 1.90 -0.84
CA GLY A 443 24.81 3.22 -0.54
C GLY A 443 23.71 4.16 -0.03
N VAL A 444 24.03 5.07 0.89
CA VAL A 444 23.14 6.19 1.21
C VAL A 444 23.42 7.36 0.26
N MET A 445 22.36 7.98 -0.27
CA MET A 445 22.48 9.18 -1.09
C MET A 445 22.19 10.42 -0.23
N TRP A 446 21.02 10.46 0.39
CA TRP A 446 20.56 11.60 1.18
C TRP A 446 19.37 11.24 2.06
N GLU A 447 19.14 12.06 3.08
CA GLU A 447 17.88 12.12 3.82
C GLU A 447 17.40 13.58 3.88
N PHE A 448 16.12 13.79 3.62
CA PHE A 448 15.48 15.11 3.53
C PHE A 448 14.32 15.23 4.50
N ASN A 449 14.36 16.28 5.31
CA ASN A 449 13.22 16.80 6.06
C ASN A 449 13.20 18.33 5.98
N ASP A 450 12.03 18.92 6.21
CA ASP A 450 11.82 20.37 6.24
C ASP A 450 10.77 20.71 7.30
N GLU A 451 10.81 21.93 7.85
CA GLU A 451 9.88 22.35 8.89
C GLU A 451 8.42 22.36 8.42
N ASP A 452 8.19 22.68 7.15
CA ASP A 452 6.87 22.73 6.53
C ASP A 452 6.49 21.41 5.84
N LEU A 453 7.30 20.34 5.95
CA LEU A 453 7.04 19.07 5.27
C LEU A 453 5.80 18.36 5.83
N GLY A 454 5.56 18.50 7.13
CA GLY A 454 4.61 17.67 7.85
C GLY A 454 5.02 16.19 7.82
N TYR A 455 4.04 15.29 7.84
CA TYR A 455 4.25 13.86 7.64
C TYR A 455 4.55 13.54 6.17
N THR A 456 5.42 12.57 5.88
CA THR A 456 5.77 12.13 4.52
C THR A 456 4.69 11.25 3.88
N TYR A 457 3.44 11.72 3.93
CA TYR A 457 2.24 11.04 3.43
C TYR A 457 2.24 10.88 1.90
N SER A 458 2.81 11.86 1.19
CA SER A 458 2.86 11.89 -0.28
C SER A 458 3.83 10.81 -0.81
N TYR A 459 3.38 9.96 -1.73
CA TYR A 459 4.28 9.02 -2.41
C TYR A 459 5.01 9.74 -3.56
N PRO A 460 6.35 9.78 -3.58
CA PRO A 460 7.09 10.65 -4.48
C PRO A 460 7.03 10.19 -5.95
N ALA A 461 7.02 11.17 -6.85
CA ALA A 461 7.27 10.99 -8.28
C ALA A 461 8.75 11.25 -8.57
N VAL A 462 9.34 10.44 -9.44
CA VAL A 462 10.70 10.66 -9.96
C VAL A 462 10.58 10.93 -11.45
N LEU A 463 11.26 11.96 -11.94
CA LEU A 463 11.22 12.35 -13.33
C LEU A 463 12.56 12.81 -13.86
N LYS A 464 12.70 12.76 -15.17
CA LYS A 464 13.78 13.39 -15.92
C LYS A 464 13.20 14.52 -16.76
N VAL A 465 13.86 15.68 -16.76
CA VAL A 465 13.58 16.77 -17.70
C VAL A 465 14.81 16.99 -18.57
N THR A 466 14.58 17.16 -19.86
CA THR A 466 15.61 17.48 -20.85
C THR A 466 15.28 18.83 -21.46
N ASP A 467 16.21 19.78 -21.42
CA ASP A 467 16.01 21.09 -22.04
C ASP A 467 16.23 21.07 -23.56
N GLU A 468 15.91 22.19 -24.23
CA GLU A 468 16.10 22.34 -25.67
C GLU A 468 17.58 22.20 -26.12
N THR A 469 18.52 22.35 -25.20
CA THR A 469 19.96 22.18 -25.47
C THR A 469 20.42 20.72 -25.38
N GLY A 470 19.55 19.84 -24.88
CA GLY A 470 19.84 18.44 -24.60
C GLY A 470 20.49 18.21 -23.23
N SER A 471 20.45 19.20 -22.33
CA SER A 471 20.90 19.04 -20.95
C SER A 471 19.82 18.31 -20.16
N GLU A 472 20.21 17.29 -19.39
CA GLU A 472 19.28 16.44 -18.67
C GLU A 472 19.46 16.59 -17.16
N LYS A 473 18.35 16.57 -16.41
CA LYS A 473 18.38 16.55 -14.94
C LYS A 473 17.27 15.65 -14.39
N TRP A 474 17.58 14.96 -13.29
CA TRP A 474 16.65 14.07 -12.59
C TRP A 474 16.15 14.72 -11.30
N PHE A 475 14.86 14.62 -11.07
CA PHE A 475 14.17 15.25 -9.95
C PHE A 475 13.32 14.25 -9.18
N ILE A 476 13.12 14.54 -7.91
CA ILE A 476 12.07 13.96 -7.10
C ILE A 476 11.06 15.04 -6.72
N VAL A 477 9.77 14.72 -6.83
CA VAL A 477 8.67 15.63 -6.54
C VAL A 477 7.69 14.95 -5.58
N PHE A 478 7.34 15.66 -4.51
CA PHE A 478 6.38 15.24 -3.50
C PHE A 478 5.73 16.46 -2.85
N GLY A 479 4.55 16.25 -2.25
CA GLY A 479 3.85 17.30 -1.53
C GLY A 479 3.99 17.19 -0.02
N SER A 480 3.83 18.30 0.70
CA SER A 480 3.75 18.32 2.17
C SER A 480 2.55 17.50 2.63
N GLY A 481 2.73 16.64 3.62
CA GLY A 481 1.61 15.93 4.23
C GLY A 481 0.94 16.69 5.37
N PRO A 482 0.01 16.05 6.09
CA PRO A 482 -0.66 16.64 7.24
C PRO A 482 0.34 16.96 8.35
N THR A 483 0.01 17.90 9.24
CA THR A 483 0.85 18.24 10.40
C THR A 483 0.47 17.43 11.65
N THR A 484 -0.64 16.71 11.60
CA THR A 484 -1.19 15.91 12.69
C THR A 484 -1.50 14.49 12.20
N PHE A 485 -1.54 13.55 13.14
CA PHE A 485 -1.78 12.13 12.83
C PHE A 485 -3.21 11.87 12.31
N ASP A 486 -4.17 12.74 12.61
CA ASP A 486 -5.58 12.65 12.15
C ASP A 486 -5.78 13.13 10.70
N GLY A 487 -4.69 13.43 9.99
CA GLY A 487 -4.76 13.89 8.60
C GLY A 487 -5.31 15.31 8.48
N THR A 488 -5.05 16.16 9.47
CA THR A 488 -5.32 17.60 9.39
C THR A 488 -4.02 18.39 9.30
N SER A 489 -4.13 19.63 8.81
CA SER A 489 -2.99 20.51 8.63
C SER A 489 -3.31 21.87 9.25
N GLY A 490 -2.34 22.43 9.97
CA GLY A 490 -2.38 23.79 10.50
C GLY A 490 -1.67 24.82 9.63
N GLN A 491 -1.21 24.42 8.44
CA GLN A 491 -0.37 25.22 7.54
C GLN A 491 -0.86 25.20 6.10
N ASN A 492 -0.22 25.99 5.24
CA ASN A 492 -0.38 25.89 3.79
C ASN A 492 0.27 24.61 3.29
N ALA A 493 -0.19 24.13 2.14
CA ALA A 493 0.45 22.99 1.50
C ALA A 493 1.62 23.45 0.63
N TYR A 494 2.64 22.61 0.53
CA TYR A 494 3.82 22.84 -0.28
C TYR A 494 4.05 21.69 -1.26
N VAL A 495 4.66 21.99 -2.41
CA VAL A 495 5.20 21.00 -3.33
C VAL A 495 6.71 21.18 -3.42
N TYR A 496 7.45 20.13 -3.11
CA TYR A 496 8.90 20.11 -3.07
C TYR A 496 9.44 19.49 -4.37
N ILE A 497 10.47 20.12 -4.92
CA ILE A 497 11.23 19.64 -6.07
C ILE A 497 12.69 19.59 -5.64
N LEU A 498 13.23 18.39 -5.54
CA LEU A 498 14.62 18.16 -5.18
C LEU A 498 15.39 17.59 -6.36
N ASP A 499 16.70 17.81 -6.35
CA ASP A 499 17.64 17.07 -7.16
C ASP A 499 17.70 15.61 -6.69
N LEU A 500 17.53 14.64 -7.60
CA LEU A 500 17.51 13.22 -7.23
C LEU A 500 18.87 12.73 -6.71
N ALA A 501 19.98 13.25 -7.24
CA ALA A 501 21.32 12.76 -6.93
C ALA A 501 21.75 13.19 -5.51
N SER A 502 21.51 14.46 -5.18
CA SER A 502 22.02 15.10 -3.97
C SER A 502 20.98 15.30 -2.86
N GLY A 503 19.69 15.27 -3.20
CA GLY A 503 18.61 15.62 -2.27
C GLY A 503 18.51 17.12 -2.00
N GLU A 504 19.22 17.96 -2.76
CA GLU A 504 19.14 19.42 -2.65
C GLU A 504 17.74 19.92 -3.04
N LEU A 505 17.14 20.75 -2.18
CA LEU A 505 15.90 21.43 -2.49
C LEU A 505 16.13 22.49 -3.57
N LEU A 506 15.58 22.26 -4.76
CA LEU A 506 15.70 23.18 -5.90
C LEU A 506 14.55 24.18 -5.94
N ARG A 507 13.32 23.73 -5.64
CA ARG A 507 12.15 24.60 -5.60
C ARG A 507 11.12 24.09 -4.60
N LYS A 508 10.45 25.04 -3.94
CA LYS A 508 9.32 24.82 -3.04
C LYS A 508 8.16 25.71 -3.48
N PHE A 509 7.11 25.12 -4.03
CA PHE A 509 5.86 25.83 -4.32
C PHE A 509 5.03 25.92 -3.05
N GLU A 510 4.59 27.13 -2.68
CA GLU A 510 3.55 27.32 -1.68
C GLU A 510 2.18 27.39 -2.37
N LEU A 511 1.25 26.54 -1.96
CA LEU A 511 -0.12 26.51 -2.47
C LEU A 511 -1.00 27.49 -1.67
N PRO A 512 -1.95 28.19 -2.31
CA PRO A 512 -2.69 29.28 -1.69
C PRO A 512 -3.73 28.85 -0.64
N GLU A 513 -4.07 27.57 -0.56
CA GLU A 513 -5.03 27.05 0.42
C GLU A 513 -4.38 26.85 1.80
N ASN A 514 -5.01 27.43 2.83
CA ASN A 514 -4.65 27.20 4.22
C ASN A 514 -5.23 25.87 4.75
N ASN A 515 -4.64 25.34 5.82
CA ASN A 515 -5.03 24.08 6.47
C ASN A 515 -5.05 22.92 5.45
N ALA A 516 -3.97 22.84 4.67
CA ALA A 516 -3.91 22.03 3.48
C ALA A 516 -2.74 21.04 3.55
N PHE A 517 -2.90 19.92 2.86
CA PHE A 517 -1.84 18.96 2.59
C PHE A 517 -2.05 18.30 1.23
N CYS A 518 -0.97 17.82 0.64
CA CYS A 518 -0.95 17.19 -0.66
C CYS A 518 -1.07 15.67 -0.53
N GLY A 519 -1.75 15.05 -1.49
CA GLY A 519 -1.60 13.61 -1.75
C GLY A 519 -0.38 13.35 -2.64
N SER A 520 -0.42 12.22 -3.36
CA SER A 520 0.73 11.73 -4.13
C SER A 520 0.75 12.27 -5.56
N PRO A 521 1.86 12.88 -6.04
CA PRO A 521 1.98 13.32 -7.42
C PRO A 521 2.16 12.17 -8.42
N VAL A 522 1.83 12.45 -9.69
CA VAL A 522 2.12 11.57 -10.84
C VAL A 522 2.72 12.41 -11.97
N SER A 523 3.89 11.98 -12.47
CA SER A 523 4.63 12.60 -13.57
C SER A 523 4.39 11.87 -14.89
N VAL A 524 4.31 12.60 -16.00
CA VAL A 524 4.04 12.04 -17.33
C VAL A 524 4.91 12.70 -18.40
N ASP A 525 5.64 11.86 -19.13
CA ASP A 525 6.21 12.17 -20.45
C ASP A 525 5.14 11.85 -21.49
N VAL A 526 4.48 12.90 -21.97
CA VAL A 526 3.31 12.82 -22.85
C VAL A 526 3.77 12.64 -24.30
N LYS A 527 4.90 13.26 -24.66
CA LYS A 527 5.48 13.24 -26.02
C LYS A 527 6.31 12.00 -26.31
N LEU A 528 6.63 11.20 -25.29
CA LEU A 528 7.55 10.08 -25.34
C LEU A 528 8.93 10.51 -25.87
N ASP A 529 9.39 11.68 -25.46
CA ASP A 529 10.67 12.27 -25.87
C ASP A 529 11.76 12.19 -24.79
N TYR A 530 11.49 11.43 -23.72
CA TYR A 530 12.38 11.23 -22.58
C TYR A 530 12.49 12.47 -21.68
N SER A 531 11.56 13.41 -21.80
CA SER A 531 11.37 14.55 -20.90
C SER A 531 9.95 14.50 -20.33
N VAL A 532 9.80 14.62 -19.01
CA VAL A 532 8.46 14.74 -18.42
C VAL A 532 7.91 16.12 -18.73
N ASP A 533 6.72 16.18 -19.33
CA ASP A 533 6.02 17.42 -19.68
C ASP A 533 5.21 17.97 -18.50
N VAL A 534 4.54 17.07 -17.75
CA VAL A 534 3.48 17.46 -16.82
C VAL A 534 3.44 16.57 -15.58
N ILE A 535 3.10 17.17 -14.44
CA ILE A 535 2.92 16.49 -13.15
C ILE A 535 1.53 16.88 -12.60
N TYR A 536 0.77 15.91 -12.11
CA TYR A 536 -0.50 16.15 -11.42
C TYR A 536 -0.36 15.85 -9.94
N ILE A 537 -0.88 16.72 -9.07
CA ILE A 537 -0.83 16.53 -7.62
C ILE A 537 -2.19 16.87 -6.98
N PRO A 538 -2.81 15.93 -6.25
CA PRO A 538 -4.03 16.20 -5.51
C PRO A 538 -3.74 16.97 -4.22
N LEU A 539 -4.65 17.87 -3.86
CA LEU A 539 -4.64 18.62 -2.62
C LEU A 539 -5.92 18.35 -1.83
N THR A 540 -5.80 18.25 -0.50
CA THR A 540 -6.91 18.32 0.45
C THR A 540 -6.74 19.52 1.38
N TYR A 541 -7.80 20.26 1.64
CA TYR A 541 -7.76 21.42 2.54
C TYR A 541 -9.08 21.66 3.27
N LYS A 542 -9.00 22.31 4.43
CA LYS A 542 -10.19 22.66 5.23
C LYS A 542 -10.57 24.13 5.07
N GLN A 543 -11.80 24.38 4.63
CA GLN A 543 -12.39 25.71 4.57
C GLN A 543 -13.66 25.76 5.41
N GLY A 544 -13.58 26.40 6.59
CA GLY A 544 -14.65 26.37 7.57
C GLY A 544 -14.89 24.95 8.09
N ASN A 545 -16.11 24.44 7.90
CA ASN A 545 -16.47 23.06 8.26
C ASN A 545 -16.36 22.08 7.08
N ASN A 546 -16.04 22.56 5.88
CA ASN A 546 -15.95 21.73 4.69
C ASN A 546 -14.51 21.29 4.47
N VAL A 547 -14.34 20.03 4.07
CA VAL A 547 -13.08 19.50 3.54
C VAL A 547 -13.22 19.43 2.03
N LEU A 548 -12.38 20.18 1.33
CA LEU A 548 -12.40 20.37 -0.10
C LEU A 548 -11.12 19.77 -0.71
N GLY A 549 -11.11 19.66 -2.04
CA GLY A 549 -9.94 19.16 -2.75
C GLY A 549 -9.74 19.80 -4.10
N THR A 550 -8.48 19.93 -4.50
CA THR A 550 -8.09 20.55 -5.77
C THR A 550 -7.04 19.67 -6.44
N MET A 551 -7.23 19.38 -7.72
CA MET A 551 -6.18 18.75 -8.53
C MET A 551 -5.34 19.87 -9.14
N TYR A 552 -4.04 19.86 -8.83
CA TYR A 552 -3.06 20.78 -9.42
C TYR A 552 -2.31 20.09 -10.56
N ARG A 553 -1.84 20.93 -11.48
CA ARG A 553 -0.93 20.56 -12.55
C ARG A 553 0.32 21.42 -12.47
N ILE A 554 1.49 20.80 -12.65
CA ILE A 554 2.78 21.46 -12.82
C ILE A 554 3.31 21.12 -14.21
N ASN A 555 3.51 22.14 -15.04
CA ASN A 555 4.11 22.01 -16.37
C ASN A 555 5.62 22.28 -16.25
N THR A 556 6.44 21.33 -16.70
CA THR A 556 7.91 21.46 -16.68
C THR A 556 8.43 22.38 -17.79
N LEU A 557 7.66 22.50 -18.88
CA LEU A 557 7.97 23.30 -20.06
C LEU A 557 9.33 22.95 -20.69
N ASN A 558 9.83 21.72 -20.48
CA ASN A 558 11.18 21.31 -20.87
C ASN A 558 12.27 22.24 -20.31
N GLU A 559 12.10 22.72 -19.08
CA GLU A 559 13.08 23.55 -18.37
C GLU A 559 13.76 22.74 -17.26
N ILE A 560 15.09 22.65 -17.28
CA ILE A 560 15.84 21.97 -16.21
C ILE A 560 15.96 22.80 -14.94
N ASP A 561 15.65 24.10 -15.00
CA ASP A 561 15.52 24.96 -13.83
C ASP A 561 14.06 24.94 -13.37
N PRO A 562 13.75 24.31 -12.22
CA PRO A 562 12.40 24.22 -11.74
C PRO A 562 11.75 25.57 -11.51
N ASP A 563 12.49 26.67 -11.34
CA ASP A 563 11.91 28.02 -11.16
C ASP A 563 11.08 28.49 -12.36
N ASN A 564 11.35 27.95 -13.55
CA ASN A 564 10.59 28.24 -14.77
C ASN A 564 9.31 27.40 -14.91
N TRP A 565 9.14 26.36 -14.06
CA TRP A 565 7.94 25.52 -14.11
C TRP A 565 6.70 26.32 -13.70
N GLN A 566 5.54 25.93 -14.23
CA GLN A 566 4.28 26.61 -13.98
C GLN A 566 3.31 25.70 -13.25
N ILE A 567 2.68 26.21 -12.20
CA ILE A 567 1.64 25.50 -11.45
C ILE A 567 0.27 26.15 -11.69
N SER A 568 -0.73 25.33 -11.98
CA SER A 568 -2.12 25.76 -12.24
C SER A 568 -3.12 24.73 -11.72
N LYS A 569 -4.40 25.11 -11.59
CA LYS A 569 -5.45 24.23 -11.07
C LYS A 569 -6.18 23.55 -12.22
N VAL A 570 -6.30 22.23 -12.19
CA VAL A 570 -7.12 21.49 -13.15
C VAL A 570 -8.60 21.64 -12.79
N ILE A 571 -8.95 21.29 -11.55
CA ILE A 571 -10.33 21.32 -11.05
C ILE A 571 -10.33 21.41 -9.53
N THR A 572 -11.36 22.04 -8.97
CA THR A 572 -11.65 22.03 -7.53
C THR A 572 -12.97 21.34 -7.28
N LEU A 573 -12.98 20.39 -6.35
CA LEU A 573 -14.16 19.65 -5.92
C LEU A 573 -14.57 20.08 -4.52
N ASP A 574 -15.85 19.85 -4.20
CA ASP A 574 -16.39 20.03 -2.86
C ASP A 574 -16.05 18.85 -1.92
N ARG A 575 -15.08 18.00 -2.31
CA ARG A 575 -14.65 16.79 -1.59
C ARG A 575 -13.12 16.69 -1.57
N PRO A 576 -12.53 16.07 -0.52
CA PRO A 576 -11.08 15.86 -0.42
C PRO A 576 -10.53 15.01 -1.57
N LEU A 577 -9.27 15.26 -1.93
CA LEU A 577 -8.49 14.46 -2.87
C LEU A 577 -7.21 13.99 -2.18
N THR A 578 -7.11 12.68 -1.91
CA THR A 578 -5.91 12.07 -1.32
C THR A 578 -5.22 11.07 -2.26
N ALA A 579 -5.99 10.39 -3.12
CA ALA A 579 -5.48 9.37 -4.03
C ALA A 579 -4.74 9.98 -5.24
N PRO A 580 -3.64 9.37 -5.72
CA PRO A 580 -2.97 9.79 -6.96
C PRO A 580 -3.88 9.57 -8.19
N ALA A 581 -3.69 10.40 -9.22
CA ALA A 581 -4.41 10.28 -10.48
C ALA A 581 -3.79 9.19 -11.39
N GLY A 582 -4.60 8.43 -12.12
CA GLY A 582 -4.16 7.59 -13.24
C GLY A 582 -4.28 8.34 -14.56
N ILE A 583 -3.32 8.12 -15.46
CA ILE A 583 -3.16 8.95 -16.66
C ILE A 583 -3.03 8.06 -17.89
N SER A 584 -3.66 8.47 -18.98
CA SER A 584 -3.57 7.78 -20.28
C SER A 584 -3.74 8.78 -21.40
N MET A 585 -3.32 8.42 -22.61
CA MET A 585 -3.63 9.18 -23.82
C MET A 585 -4.59 8.40 -24.70
N ASP A 586 -5.54 9.10 -25.35
CA ASP A 586 -6.43 8.49 -26.34
C ASP A 586 -5.83 8.47 -27.74
N GLU A 587 -6.50 7.81 -28.68
CA GLU A 587 -6.01 7.69 -30.05
C GLU A 587 -6.07 9.00 -30.86
N GLN A 588 -6.71 10.06 -30.34
CA GLN A 588 -6.72 11.41 -30.90
C GLN A 588 -5.63 12.32 -30.30
N GLY A 589 -4.91 11.86 -29.27
CA GLY A 589 -3.86 12.62 -28.61
C GLY A 589 -4.32 13.46 -27.42
N HIS A 590 -5.55 13.27 -26.92
CA HIS A 590 -5.97 13.94 -25.69
C HIS A 590 -5.44 13.20 -24.47
N LEU A 591 -4.89 13.96 -23.53
CA LEU A 591 -4.39 13.44 -22.26
C LEU A 591 -5.55 13.32 -21.27
N TRP A 592 -5.82 12.12 -20.81
CA TRP A 592 -6.87 11.81 -19.83
C TRP A 592 -6.30 11.66 -18.43
N VAL A 593 -6.92 12.35 -17.46
CA VAL A 593 -6.57 12.32 -16.04
C VAL A 593 -7.76 11.74 -15.26
N PHE A 594 -7.56 10.59 -14.62
CA PHE A 594 -8.55 9.85 -13.84
C PHE A 594 -8.22 9.89 -12.36
N PHE A 595 -9.15 10.31 -11.52
CA PHE A 595 -8.91 10.38 -10.08
C PHE A 595 -10.21 10.27 -9.29
N GLY A 596 -10.09 9.82 -8.04
CA GLY A 596 -11.21 9.69 -7.12
C GLY A 596 -11.11 10.65 -5.94
N SER A 597 -12.25 11.03 -5.39
CA SER A 597 -12.35 11.81 -4.16
C SER A 597 -12.58 10.92 -2.94
N GLY A 598 -12.07 11.37 -1.80
CA GLY A 598 -12.10 10.62 -0.56
C GLY A 598 -11.00 11.03 0.40
N LYS A 599 -11.24 10.76 1.68
CA LYS A 599 -10.24 10.77 2.76
C LYS A 599 -10.61 9.67 3.75
N TYR A 600 -9.60 8.97 4.27
CA TYR A 600 -9.78 7.95 5.31
C TYR A 600 -8.48 7.85 6.11
N ILE A 601 -8.27 8.81 7.01
CA ILE A 601 -7.06 8.94 7.85
C ILE A 601 -7.43 8.92 9.34
N SER A 602 -8.65 9.36 9.69
CA SER A 602 -9.12 9.52 11.07
C SER A 602 -10.53 9.00 11.29
N ASP A 603 -10.90 8.76 12.55
CA ASP A 603 -12.24 8.34 12.97
C ASP A 603 -13.36 9.31 12.50
N ALA A 604 -13.03 10.60 12.36
CA ALA A 604 -13.96 11.59 11.83
C ALA A 604 -14.33 11.33 10.36
N ASP A 605 -13.43 10.71 9.60
CA ASP A 605 -13.69 10.35 8.21
C ASP A 605 -14.64 9.15 8.12
N GLU A 606 -14.61 8.22 9.09
CA GLU A 606 -15.54 7.07 9.12
C GLU A 606 -17.00 7.51 9.22
N GLN A 607 -17.22 8.62 9.94
CA GLN A 607 -18.54 9.23 10.13
C GLN A 607 -18.92 10.23 9.03
N ASP A 608 -18.09 10.39 8.00
CA ASP A 608 -18.41 11.20 6.84
C ASP A 608 -19.22 10.41 5.81
N PHE A 609 -20.52 10.68 5.77
CA PHE A 609 -21.47 10.09 4.83
C PHE A 609 -21.60 10.88 3.52
N SER A 610 -20.76 11.88 3.28
CA SER A 610 -20.79 12.70 2.07
C SER A 610 -20.60 11.86 0.80
N THR A 611 -21.21 12.30 -0.30
CA THR A 611 -21.08 11.64 -1.60
C THR A 611 -19.79 12.09 -2.28
N ASN A 612 -18.89 11.14 -2.55
CA ASN A 612 -17.66 11.34 -3.32
C ASN A 612 -17.86 11.10 -4.82
N TYR A 613 -16.81 11.37 -5.58
CA TYR A 613 -16.79 11.30 -7.03
C TYR A 613 -15.61 10.45 -7.52
N PHE A 614 -15.80 9.79 -8.66
CA PHE A 614 -14.69 9.40 -9.52
C PHE A 614 -14.79 10.20 -10.81
N VAL A 615 -13.68 10.75 -11.29
CA VAL A 615 -13.66 11.77 -12.34
C VAL A 615 -12.64 11.37 -13.41
N GLY A 616 -12.98 11.56 -14.69
CA GLY A 616 -12.07 11.48 -15.82
C GLY A 616 -12.11 12.77 -16.64
N ILE A 617 -10.98 13.45 -16.82
CA ILE A 617 -10.88 14.76 -17.50
C ILE A 617 -9.91 14.66 -18.68
N LYS A 618 -10.28 15.22 -19.83
CA LYS A 618 -9.35 15.55 -20.92
C LYS A 618 -8.65 16.86 -20.58
N ASP A 619 -7.37 16.79 -20.21
CA ASP A 619 -6.59 17.98 -19.96
C ASP A 619 -6.09 18.56 -21.29
N GLU A 620 -6.48 19.80 -21.60
CA GLU A 620 -6.08 20.53 -22.81
C GLU A 620 -4.89 21.48 -22.56
N TYR A 621 -4.45 21.61 -21.30
CA TYR A 621 -3.43 22.60 -20.88
C TYR A 621 -2.13 21.93 -20.38
N TRP A 622 -1.93 20.64 -20.69
CA TRP A 622 -0.72 19.92 -20.27
C TRP A 622 0.54 20.38 -21.01
N GLU A 623 0.42 20.94 -22.22
CA GLU A 623 1.57 21.35 -23.03
C GLU A 623 2.02 22.78 -22.67
N ASP A 624 1.13 23.76 -22.80
CA ASP A 624 1.46 25.19 -22.65
C ASP A 624 1.21 25.74 -21.24
N GLY A 625 0.60 24.95 -20.36
CA GLY A 625 0.08 25.40 -19.08
C GLY A 625 -1.20 26.24 -19.19
N ASP A 626 -1.83 26.52 -18.04
CA ASP A 626 -2.99 27.41 -17.99
C ASP A 626 -2.58 28.76 -17.37
N PRO A 627 -2.52 29.85 -18.17
CA PRO A 627 -2.07 31.15 -17.70
C PRO A 627 -3.10 31.85 -16.79
N SER A 628 -4.33 31.32 -16.65
CA SER A 628 -5.38 31.93 -15.85
C SER A 628 -5.18 31.75 -14.34
N GLY A 629 -4.41 30.72 -13.93
CA GLY A 629 -4.17 30.35 -12.53
C GLY A 629 -5.41 29.84 -11.76
N GLY A 630 -6.60 29.92 -12.35
CA GLY A 630 -7.85 29.37 -11.81
C GLY A 630 -8.04 27.89 -12.18
N PRO A 631 -9.10 27.23 -11.67
CA PRO A 631 -9.47 25.89 -12.12
C PRO A 631 -9.90 25.93 -13.59
N SER A 632 -9.23 25.14 -14.43
CA SER A 632 -9.55 25.03 -15.86
C SER A 632 -10.93 24.40 -16.11
N TYR A 633 -11.38 23.51 -15.22
CA TYR A 633 -12.65 22.78 -15.35
C TYR A 633 -13.49 22.82 -14.07
N SER A 634 -14.80 22.62 -14.23
CA SER A 634 -15.78 22.38 -13.17
C SER A 634 -16.62 21.14 -13.47
N LEU A 635 -17.37 20.63 -12.48
CA LEU A 635 -18.26 19.48 -12.69
C LEU A 635 -19.35 19.73 -13.76
N ASN A 636 -19.67 20.99 -14.07
CA ASN A 636 -20.65 21.31 -15.12
C ASN A 636 -20.09 21.12 -16.54
N ASP A 637 -18.76 21.08 -16.68
CA ASP A 637 -18.07 20.86 -17.96
C ASP A 637 -17.91 19.37 -18.28
N LEU A 638 -18.30 18.50 -17.33
CA LEU A 638 -18.14 17.04 -17.39
C LEU A 638 -19.51 16.35 -17.48
N PHE A 639 -19.53 15.21 -18.18
CA PHE A 639 -20.73 14.37 -18.29
C PHE A 639 -21.01 13.60 -17.00
N ASP A 640 -22.26 13.61 -16.53
CA ASP A 640 -22.70 12.83 -15.36
C ASP A 640 -23.05 11.39 -15.76
N ALA A 641 -22.12 10.46 -15.52
CA ALA A 641 -22.25 9.05 -15.88
C ALA A 641 -22.99 8.21 -14.82
N THR A 642 -23.40 8.79 -13.69
CA THR A 642 -23.85 8.07 -12.48
C THR A 642 -24.99 7.06 -12.72
N ASN A 643 -26.00 7.44 -13.52
CA ASN A 643 -27.23 6.64 -13.68
C ASN A 643 -27.41 6.09 -15.11
N VAL A 644 -26.37 6.14 -15.92
CA VAL A 644 -26.40 5.64 -17.31
C VAL A 644 -26.34 4.11 -17.29
N THR A 645 -27.24 3.46 -18.01
CA THR A 645 -27.32 2.01 -18.07
C THR A 645 -26.98 1.52 -19.48
N VAL A 646 -26.09 0.53 -19.57
CA VAL A 646 -25.77 -0.17 -20.82
C VAL A 646 -26.37 -1.57 -20.75
N MET A 647 -27.38 -1.81 -21.58
CA MET A 647 -28.00 -3.13 -21.74
C MET A 647 -27.31 -3.87 -22.87
N VAL A 648 -26.91 -5.11 -22.63
CA VAL A 648 -26.21 -5.95 -23.62
C VAL A 648 -27.07 -7.18 -23.91
N ASP A 649 -27.41 -7.35 -25.18
CA ASP A 649 -28.02 -8.58 -25.65
C ASP A 649 -26.95 -9.67 -25.77
N THR A 650 -26.98 -10.65 -24.85
CA THR A 650 -25.99 -11.73 -24.81
C THR A 650 -26.08 -12.69 -25.99
N SER A 651 -27.13 -12.62 -26.82
CA SER A 651 -27.30 -13.46 -28.01
C SER A 651 -26.76 -12.81 -29.28
N THR A 652 -26.87 -11.48 -29.41
CA THR A 652 -26.40 -10.73 -30.59
C THR A 652 -25.08 -9.99 -30.34
N GLY A 653 -24.76 -9.70 -29.08
CA GLY A 653 -23.64 -8.85 -28.68
C GLY A 653 -23.90 -7.34 -28.86
N GLU A 654 -25.13 -6.94 -29.20
CA GLU A 654 -25.50 -5.54 -29.38
C GLU A 654 -25.74 -4.86 -28.01
N ALA A 655 -25.36 -3.58 -27.92
CA ALA A 655 -25.51 -2.78 -26.71
C ALA A 655 -26.40 -1.56 -26.93
N THR A 656 -27.38 -1.36 -26.05
CA THR A 656 -28.26 -0.18 -26.01
C THR A 656 -27.98 0.62 -24.73
N VAL A 657 -27.87 1.94 -24.85
CA VAL A 657 -27.61 2.85 -23.74
C VAL A 657 -28.89 3.63 -23.40
N THR A 658 -29.24 3.70 -22.12
CA THR A 658 -30.44 4.39 -21.61
C THR A 658 -30.09 5.35 -20.46
N ASN A 659 -31.05 6.20 -20.07
CA ASN A 659 -30.92 7.23 -19.01
C ASN A 659 -29.86 8.31 -19.27
N VAL A 660 -29.57 8.60 -20.55
CA VAL A 660 -28.66 9.68 -20.93
C VAL A 660 -29.44 10.99 -21.08
N VAL A 661 -29.09 12.02 -20.32
CA VAL A 661 -29.72 13.33 -20.45
C VAL A 661 -29.46 13.90 -21.84
N GLY A 662 -30.52 14.29 -22.56
CA GLY A 662 -30.41 14.89 -23.90
C GLY A 662 -30.41 13.88 -25.06
N LEU A 663 -30.32 12.58 -24.79
CA LEU A 663 -30.42 11.52 -25.79
C LEU A 663 -31.59 10.58 -25.48
N ARG A 664 -32.21 10.03 -26.53
CA ARG A 664 -33.10 8.86 -26.39
C ARG A 664 -32.27 7.60 -26.39
N ASP A 665 -32.88 6.48 -25.99
CA ASP A 665 -32.26 5.15 -26.09
C ASP A 665 -31.56 4.98 -27.43
N THR A 666 -30.26 4.67 -27.38
CA THR A 666 -29.36 4.74 -28.53
C THR A 666 -28.33 3.62 -28.50
N THR A 667 -27.58 3.44 -29.59
CA THR A 667 -26.44 2.53 -29.64
C THR A 667 -25.26 3.09 -28.86
N PHE A 668 -24.35 2.21 -28.43
CA PHE A 668 -23.16 2.61 -27.68
C PHE A 668 -22.28 3.61 -28.47
N ASP A 669 -22.06 3.39 -29.76
CA ASP A 669 -21.19 4.25 -30.59
C ASP A 669 -21.72 5.69 -30.68
N VAL A 670 -23.03 5.88 -30.83
CA VAL A 670 -23.66 7.21 -30.87
C VAL A 670 -23.58 7.89 -29.50
N PHE A 671 -23.70 7.11 -28.42
CA PHE A 671 -23.54 7.64 -27.06
C PHE A 671 -22.10 8.08 -26.80
N GLU A 672 -21.10 7.27 -27.18
CA GLU A 672 -19.68 7.62 -27.06
C GLU A 672 -19.38 8.93 -27.80
N GLU A 673 -19.80 9.06 -29.06
CA GLU A 673 -19.62 10.28 -29.87
C GLU A 673 -20.24 11.51 -29.19
N TYR A 674 -21.48 11.38 -28.70
CA TYR A 674 -22.16 12.47 -27.99
C TYR A 674 -21.39 12.95 -26.75
N VAL A 675 -20.89 12.03 -25.92
CA VAL A 675 -20.11 12.40 -24.73
C VAL A 675 -18.81 13.11 -25.13
N GLN A 676 -18.12 12.58 -26.14
CA GLN A 676 -16.84 13.13 -26.58
C GLN A 676 -16.93 14.52 -27.20
N GLU A 677 -18.01 14.81 -27.93
CA GLU A 677 -18.23 16.11 -28.60
C GLU A 677 -18.74 17.23 -27.68
N ASN A 678 -19.45 16.88 -26.60
CA ASN A 678 -20.18 17.87 -25.79
C ASN A 678 -19.55 18.13 -24.42
N TYR A 679 -18.61 17.30 -23.97
CA TYR A 679 -18.02 17.38 -22.64
C TYR A 679 -16.50 17.22 -22.68
N HIS A 680 -15.82 17.82 -21.69
CA HIS A 680 -14.37 17.69 -21.51
C HIS A 680 -13.98 16.46 -20.67
N GLY A 681 -14.94 15.56 -20.42
CA GLY A 681 -14.74 14.37 -19.60
C GLY A 681 -16.05 13.91 -18.97
N TRP A 682 -15.93 13.19 -17.85
CA TRP A 682 -17.08 12.62 -17.14
C TRP A 682 -16.79 12.48 -15.64
N TYR A 683 -17.85 12.29 -14.87
CA TYR A 683 -17.75 11.87 -13.47
C TYR A 683 -18.86 10.88 -13.11
N VAL A 684 -18.59 10.08 -12.08
CA VAL A 684 -19.53 9.17 -11.44
C VAL A 684 -19.66 9.58 -9.98
N ARG A 685 -20.89 9.81 -9.51
CA ARG A 685 -21.14 9.94 -8.07
C ARG A 685 -21.12 8.56 -7.43
N LEU A 686 -20.34 8.41 -6.38
CA LEU A 686 -20.27 7.18 -5.62
C LEU A 686 -21.46 7.06 -4.67
N SER A 687 -21.63 5.90 -4.06
CA SER A 687 -22.66 5.69 -3.03
C SER A 687 -22.38 6.57 -1.81
N SER A 688 -23.35 6.71 -0.90
CA SER A 688 -23.15 7.40 0.38
C SER A 688 -21.96 6.81 1.14
N SER A 689 -21.10 7.67 1.72
CA SER A 689 -19.87 7.27 2.45
C SER A 689 -18.79 6.55 1.63
N GLU A 690 -19.10 6.18 0.38
CA GLU A 690 -18.15 5.52 -0.52
C GLU A 690 -17.06 6.49 -0.95
N ARG A 691 -15.82 6.03 -0.99
CA ARG A 691 -14.64 6.86 -1.26
C ARG A 691 -13.58 6.08 -2.02
N VAL A 692 -12.78 6.80 -2.81
CA VAL A 692 -11.65 6.24 -3.56
C VAL A 692 -10.37 6.76 -2.93
N LEU A 693 -9.50 5.84 -2.51
CA LEU A 693 -8.35 6.14 -1.66
C LEU A 693 -7.02 5.74 -2.31
N ASP A 694 -7.09 5.09 -3.47
CA ASP A 694 -5.96 4.46 -4.12
C ASP A 694 -5.95 4.76 -5.63
N HIS A 695 -4.82 4.50 -6.29
CA HIS A 695 -4.61 4.79 -7.71
C HIS A 695 -5.50 3.93 -8.63
N PRO A 696 -6.13 4.48 -9.67
CA PRO A 696 -6.83 3.69 -10.66
C PRO A 696 -5.87 3.04 -11.67
N LEU A 697 -6.17 1.82 -12.10
CA LEU A 697 -5.45 1.12 -13.17
C LEU A 697 -6.13 1.34 -14.53
N ILE A 698 -5.37 1.81 -15.51
CA ILE A 698 -5.85 1.98 -16.89
C ILE A 698 -5.18 0.91 -17.76
N LEU A 699 -6.00 0.09 -18.41
CA LEU A 699 -5.50 -0.98 -19.28
C LEU A 699 -6.50 -1.28 -20.40
N GLY A 700 -6.05 -1.25 -21.66
CA GLY A 700 -6.85 -1.68 -22.80
C GLY A 700 -8.19 -0.96 -22.95
N GLY A 701 -8.30 0.32 -22.59
CA GLY A 701 -9.53 1.11 -22.64
C GLY A 701 -10.45 0.95 -21.41
N ALA A 702 -10.11 0.08 -20.47
CA ALA A 702 -10.77 -0.01 -19.16
C ALA A 702 -10.07 0.91 -18.15
N VAL A 703 -10.86 1.58 -17.33
CA VAL A 703 -10.42 2.23 -16.08
C VAL A 703 -10.96 1.41 -14.93
N LEU A 704 -10.04 0.85 -14.14
CA LEU A 704 -10.33 0.04 -12.98
C LEU A 704 -9.95 0.84 -11.74
N PHE A 705 -10.85 0.93 -10.77
CA PHE A 705 -10.55 1.60 -9.52
C PHE A 705 -11.26 0.90 -8.38
N THR A 706 -10.68 0.99 -7.19
CA THR A 706 -11.27 0.43 -5.99
C THR A 706 -11.86 1.53 -5.14
N SER A 707 -12.97 1.22 -4.48
CA SER A 707 -13.62 2.10 -3.52
C SER A 707 -13.86 1.37 -2.20
N PHE A 708 -14.03 2.16 -1.15
CA PHE A 708 -14.28 1.67 0.18
C PHE A 708 -15.52 2.35 0.76
N ILE A 709 -16.39 1.57 1.40
CA ILE A 709 -17.50 2.07 2.20
C ILE A 709 -17.22 1.67 3.64
N PRO A 710 -16.85 2.60 4.54
CA PRO A 710 -16.72 2.31 5.95
C PRO A 710 -18.03 1.79 6.54
N THR A 711 -17.93 1.01 7.61
CA THR A 711 -19.10 0.55 8.36
C THR A 711 -19.83 1.71 9.05
N ASP A 712 -21.17 1.68 9.00
CA ASP A 712 -22.02 2.62 9.74
C ASP A 712 -22.13 2.27 11.24
N ASP A 713 -21.66 1.07 11.63
CA ASP A 713 -21.64 0.61 13.02
C ASP A 713 -20.35 1.08 13.72
N PRO A 714 -20.45 1.95 14.75
CA PRO A 714 -19.29 2.41 15.53
C PRO A 714 -18.53 1.29 16.24
N CYS A 715 -19.15 0.11 16.39
CA CYS A 715 -18.56 -1.10 16.95
C CYS A 715 -18.33 -2.18 15.88
N GLY A 716 -18.77 -1.95 14.65
CA GLY A 716 -18.50 -2.82 13.52
C GLY A 716 -17.07 -2.63 13.05
N PHE A 717 -16.44 -3.71 12.60
CA PHE A 717 -15.10 -3.65 12.04
C PHE A 717 -15.16 -3.77 10.54
N GLY A 718 -14.27 -3.02 9.90
CA GLY A 718 -14.08 -3.05 8.47
C GLY A 718 -15.12 -2.21 7.74
N GLY A 719 -15.19 -2.47 6.45
CA GLY A 719 -16.09 -1.83 5.53
C GLY A 719 -16.16 -2.70 4.29
N LEU A 720 -16.90 -2.28 3.28
CA LEU A 720 -17.01 -3.02 2.04
C LEU A 720 -16.10 -2.41 0.99
N GLY A 721 -15.23 -3.26 0.44
CA GLY A 721 -14.45 -2.94 -0.74
C GLY A 721 -15.26 -3.22 -2.00
N TYR A 722 -15.12 -2.35 -3.00
CA TYR A 722 -15.67 -2.57 -4.33
C TYR A 722 -14.60 -2.38 -5.39
N LEU A 723 -14.74 -3.14 -6.48
CA LEU A 723 -13.99 -2.94 -7.71
C LEU A 723 -14.92 -2.35 -8.76
N TYR A 724 -14.53 -1.23 -9.35
CA TYR A 724 -15.18 -0.63 -10.49
C TYR A 724 -14.43 -0.94 -11.78
N GLY A 725 -15.17 -1.10 -12.87
CA GLY A 725 -14.64 -1.26 -14.21
C GLY A 725 -15.48 -0.46 -15.20
N VAL A 726 -14.94 0.66 -15.64
CA VAL A 726 -15.64 1.61 -16.53
C VAL A 726 -14.85 1.85 -17.81
N PHE A 727 -15.56 2.28 -18.85
CA PHE A 727 -14.95 2.67 -20.10
C PHE A 727 -14.36 4.08 -20.00
N TYR A 728 -13.10 4.23 -20.41
CA TYR A 728 -12.31 5.44 -20.14
C TYR A 728 -12.89 6.72 -20.74
N LYS A 729 -13.62 6.64 -21.87
CA LYS A 729 -14.22 7.81 -22.54
C LYS A 729 -15.52 8.28 -21.94
N THR A 730 -16.29 7.39 -21.33
CA THR A 730 -17.69 7.69 -20.95
C THR A 730 -17.98 7.54 -19.46
N GLY A 731 -17.12 6.84 -18.70
CA GLY A 731 -17.35 6.57 -17.28
C GLY A 731 -18.45 5.55 -16.99
N THR A 732 -18.95 4.87 -18.04
CA THR A 732 -20.03 3.88 -17.95
C THR A 732 -19.50 2.47 -18.17
N ALA A 733 -20.35 1.45 -18.13
CA ALA A 733 -19.98 0.14 -18.65
C ALA A 733 -19.63 0.25 -20.15
N TYR A 734 -18.77 -0.67 -20.63
CA TYR A 734 -18.48 -0.82 -22.06
C TYR A 734 -19.50 -1.77 -22.72
N SER A 735 -19.70 -1.64 -24.04
CA SER A 735 -20.58 -2.53 -24.83
C SER A 735 -20.17 -4.01 -24.74
N LYS A 736 -18.88 -4.28 -24.52
CA LYS A 736 -18.35 -5.58 -24.08
C LYS A 736 -18.00 -5.48 -22.59
N PRO A 737 -18.87 -5.93 -21.67
CA PRO A 737 -18.76 -5.55 -20.26
C PRO A 737 -17.50 -6.08 -19.59
N ILE A 738 -16.77 -5.18 -18.93
CA ILE A 738 -15.47 -5.46 -18.29
C ILE A 738 -15.64 -6.38 -17.07
N LEU A 739 -16.71 -6.19 -16.28
CA LEU A 739 -17.01 -6.98 -15.08
C LEU A 739 -18.17 -7.98 -15.30
N GLY A 740 -18.49 -8.27 -16.56
CA GLY A 740 -19.58 -9.18 -16.91
C GLY A 740 -20.97 -8.53 -16.96
N VAL A 741 -21.99 -9.38 -17.07
CA VAL A 741 -23.39 -9.00 -17.27
C VAL A 741 -24.25 -9.67 -16.21
N GLU A 742 -25.14 -8.90 -15.59
CA GLU A 742 -26.17 -9.40 -14.69
C GLU A 742 -27.56 -9.03 -15.23
N SER A 743 -28.41 -10.04 -15.47
CA SER A 743 -29.79 -9.84 -15.97
C SER A 743 -29.89 -8.96 -17.23
N GLY A 744 -28.90 -9.02 -18.13
CA GLY A 744 -28.83 -8.23 -19.36
C GLY A 744 -28.25 -6.82 -19.21
N VAL A 745 -27.87 -6.43 -17.99
CA VAL A 745 -27.22 -5.15 -17.70
C VAL A 745 -25.72 -5.36 -17.52
N ALA A 746 -24.92 -4.54 -18.18
CA ALA A 746 -23.48 -4.54 -18.04
C ALA A 746 -23.05 -4.03 -16.65
N THR A 747 -22.30 -4.83 -15.90
CA THR A 747 -21.88 -4.50 -14.53
C THR A 747 -20.71 -3.51 -14.55
N THR A 748 -20.81 -2.44 -13.76
CA THR A 748 -19.72 -1.46 -13.54
C THR A 748 -19.07 -1.55 -12.17
N LYS A 749 -19.72 -2.21 -11.21
CA LYS A 749 -19.34 -2.28 -9.80
C LYS A 749 -19.49 -3.72 -9.28
N LEU A 750 -18.44 -4.25 -8.68
CA LEU A 750 -18.41 -5.57 -8.05
C LEU A 750 -18.07 -5.42 -6.56
N ASN A 751 -18.79 -6.12 -5.68
CA ASN A 751 -18.42 -6.23 -4.26
C ASN A 751 -17.28 -7.25 -4.13
N ILE A 752 -16.15 -6.83 -3.57
CA ILE A 752 -14.95 -7.66 -3.39
C ILE A 752 -14.73 -8.05 -1.93
N GLY A 753 -15.75 -7.89 -1.08
CA GLY A 753 -15.74 -8.36 0.30
C GLY A 753 -15.38 -7.29 1.32
N GLN A 754 -15.01 -7.75 2.51
CA GLN A 754 -14.68 -6.88 3.63
C GLN A 754 -13.25 -6.37 3.58
N GLY A 755 -13.03 -5.18 4.13
CA GLY A 755 -11.74 -4.55 4.28
C GLY A 755 -11.46 -3.47 3.24
N LEU A 756 -10.51 -2.60 3.56
CA LEU A 756 -10.03 -1.55 2.66
C LEU A 756 -9.28 -2.20 1.49
N PRO A 757 -9.75 -2.04 0.24
CA PRO A 757 -9.06 -2.61 -0.91
C PRO A 757 -7.84 -1.79 -1.33
N SER A 758 -6.82 -2.47 -1.83
CA SER A 758 -5.65 -1.86 -2.47
C SER A 758 -5.99 -1.31 -3.87
N SER A 759 -5.06 -0.55 -4.45
CA SER A 759 -5.02 -0.32 -5.91
C SER A 759 -5.11 -1.66 -6.68
N PRO A 760 -5.88 -1.75 -7.77
CA PRO A 760 -5.93 -2.94 -8.61
C PRO A 760 -4.62 -3.14 -9.37
N SER A 761 -4.15 -4.38 -9.45
CA SER A 761 -3.02 -4.80 -10.30
C SER A 761 -3.52 -5.70 -11.43
N ALA A 762 -2.95 -5.64 -12.63
CA ALA A 762 -3.33 -6.53 -13.72
C ALA A 762 -2.24 -7.56 -14.04
N HIS A 763 -2.67 -8.81 -14.18
CA HIS A 763 -1.91 -9.87 -14.82
C HIS A 763 -2.41 -10.09 -16.25
N VAL A 764 -1.50 -10.13 -17.21
CA VAL A 764 -1.80 -10.43 -18.62
C VAL A 764 -1.10 -11.74 -18.99
N GLY A 765 -1.76 -12.86 -18.72
CA GLY A 765 -1.29 -14.22 -19.01
C GLY A 765 -1.44 -14.61 -20.49
N THR A 766 -1.53 -15.91 -20.78
CA THR A 766 -1.65 -16.43 -22.16
C THR A 766 -3.02 -16.20 -22.82
N GLY A 767 -4.08 -15.96 -22.04
CA GLY A 767 -5.46 -15.71 -22.52
C GLY A 767 -5.70 -14.39 -23.29
N GLU A 768 -6.89 -14.19 -23.85
CA GLU A 768 -7.24 -12.95 -24.59
C GLU A 768 -7.54 -11.73 -23.68
N GLY A 769 -7.84 -11.96 -22.39
CA GLY A 769 -8.14 -10.92 -21.39
C GLY A 769 -6.99 -10.66 -20.41
N ALA A 770 -7.32 -9.97 -19.31
CA ALA A 770 -6.45 -9.77 -18.17
C ALA A 770 -7.14 -10.24 -16.88
N THR A 771 -6.38 -10.43 -15.81
CA THR A 771 -6.89 -10.74 -14.47
C THR A 771 -6.53 -9.59 -13.55
N ALA A 772 -7.53 -8.92 -12.98
CA ALA A 772 -7.32 -7.93 -11.93
C ALA A 772 -7.11 -8.64 -10.59
N LEU A 773 -6.11 -8.21 -9.84
CA LEU A 773 -5.76 -8.68 -8.51
C LEU A 773 -5.96 -7.50 -7.56
N VAL A 774 -6.82 -7.68 -6.55
CA VAL A 774 -7.09 -6.68 -5.52
C VAL A 774 -6.97 -7.35 -4.16
N GLN A 775 -6.15 -6.81 -3.28
CA GLN A 775 -6.10 -7.28 -1.90
C GLN A 775 -6.96 -6.41 -1.00
N THR A 776 -7.66 -7.02 -0.05
CA THR A 776 -8.34 -6.29 1.01
C THR A 776 -7.51 -6.30 2.30
N SER A 777 -7.76 -5.33 3.18
CA SER A 777 -7.09 -5.22 4.48
C SER A 777 -7.30 -6.41 5.43
N THR A 778 -8.09 -7.41 5.03
CA THR A 778 -8.23 -8.69 5.74
C THR A 778 -7.09 -9.67 5.44
N GLY A 779 -6.45 -9.54 4.26
CA GLY A 779 -5.47 -10.50 3.74
C GLY A 779 -5.97 -11.28 2.54
N GLU A 780 -7.25 -11.12 2.18
CA GLU A 780 -7.83 -11.75 1.01
C GLU A 780 -7.35 -11.11 -0.28
N ILE A 781 -6.86 -11.93 -1.21
CA ILE A 781 -6.54 -11.53 -2.59
C ILE A 781 -7.68 -11.97 -3.50
N VAL A 782 -8.44 -11.01 -4.01
CA VAL A 782 -9.54 -11.21 -4.93
C VAL A 782 -9.03 -11.13 -6.37
N GLN A 783 -9.32 -12.17 -7.15
CA GLN A 783 -8.96 -12.27 -8.56
C GLN A 783 -10.21 -12.11 -9.43
N VAL A 784 -10.19 -11.16 -10.36
CA VAL A 784 -11.32 -10.87 -11.25
C VAL A 784 -10.86 -10.94 -12.71
N SER A 785 -11.39 -11.90 -13.46
CA SER A 785 -11.13 -11.97 -14.90
C SER A 785 -11.86 -10.86 -15.63
N MET A 786 -11.17 -10.17 -16.53
CA MET A 786 -11.68 -9.01 -17.25
C MET A 786 -11.39 -9.10 -18.75
N PRO A 787 -12.44 -9.20 -19.60
CA PRO A 787 -12.29 -8.90 -21.02
C PRO A 787 -11.99 -7.40 -21.17
N LEU A 788 -10.92 -7.08 -21.88
CA LEU A 788 -10.53 -5.69 -22.13
C LEU A 788 -11.22 -5.14 -23.39
N PRO A 789 -11.63 -3.85 -23.39
CA PRO A 789 -12.19 -3.20 -24.58
C PRO A 789 -11.27 -3.30 -25.80
N TYR A 790 -9.97 -3.11 -25.58
CA TYR A 790 -8.92 -3.16 -26.61
C TYR A 790 -7.87 -4.22 -26.29
N ARG A 791 -7.24 -4.74 -27.35
CA ARG A 791 -6.14 -5.72 -27.22
C ARG A 791 -4.88 -5.05 -26.68
N VAL A 792 -4.36 -5.59 -25.59
CA VAL A 792 -3.11 -5.13 -24.95
C VAL A 792 -1.86 -5.88 -25.43
N LYS A 793 -2.03 -6.98 -26.15
CA LYS A 793 -0.91 -7.74 -26.73
C LYS A 793 -0.56 -7.21 -28.11
N SER A 794 0.74 -7.00 -28.35
CA SER A 794 1.26 -6.68 -29.68
C SER A 794 0.95 -7.84 -30.65
N GLY A 795 0.06 -7.59 -31.62
CA GLY A 795 -0.21 -8.54 -32.70
C GLY A 795 0.84 -8.47 -33.80
N ALA A 796 1.14 -9.60 -34.46
CA ALA A 796 1.96 -9.60 -35.66
C ALA A 796 1.20 -8.91 -36.81
N ARG A 797 1.63 -7.71 -37.22
CA ARG A 797 1.16 -7.07 -38.45
C ARG A 797 1.98 -7.58 -39.63
N ILE A 798 1.39 -8.47 -40.43
CA ILE A 798 1.99 -8.92 -41.69
C ILE A 798 1.63 -7.91 -42.78
N TRP A 799 2.60 -7.12 -43.23
CA TRP A 799 2.45 -6.29 -44.43
C TRP A 799 2.57 -7.20 -45.67
N ARG A 800 1.45 -7.49 -46.34
CA ARG A 800 1.48 -8.09 -47.68
C ARG A 800 1.35 -6.98 -48.71
N ALA A 801 2.44 -6.70 -49.44
CA ALA A 801 2.38 -5.86 -50.62
C ALA A 801 1.46 -6.52 -51.66
N VAL A 802 0.35 -5.86 -51.99
CA VAL A 802 -0.47 -6.23 -53.15
C VAL A 802 0.16 -5.56 -54.36
N THR A 803 0.93 -6.31 -55.14
CA THR A 803 1.30 -5.89 -56.50
C THR A 803 0.06 -6.00 -57.38
N PHE A 804 -0.38 -4.86 -57.92
CA PHE A 804 -1.46 -4.75 -58.92
C PHE A 804 -1.03 -5.29 -60.28
#